data_AF-A0AAV3YHM5-F1
#
_entry.id   AF-A0AAV3YHM5-F1
#
_cell.length_a   1.000
_cell.length_b   1.000
_cell.length_c   1.000
_cell.angle_alpha   90.00
_cell.angle_beta   90.00
_cell.angle_gamma   90.00
#
_symmetry.space_group_name_H-M   'P 1'
#
loop_
_entity.id
_entity.type
_entity.pdbx_description
1 polymer ?
#
loop_
_entity_poly.entity_id
_entity_poly.type
_entity_poly.pdbx_seq_one_letter_code
_entity_poly.pdbx_strand_id
1 'polypeptide(L)'
;MDTVVQWNIRGFRSNFEELKLLQNRSQSAVVALFPQGGSPGGEAALLIRNGSPFSEIDLKTGLHDAAAAISLEKTLTVCSLYLPPNSPVSKLSLAELFEQLAKPFLRLRWFQFQNPGRILLILERMVNDRWSMCLSPETCCQRYSAVSGRTIAHWTTWSDWKPLSKGLSPEKKQVLVVFFDLEKAYDTSWRYGILKDLFDLDFRGRLPIFISNFLKDRHYKVKAENTFSSSYHQENGVPQGSILSSMLFNLKINNIINSVSKHVNAYLFVDDFAIYAEGKHLQHLERTIQLCINNVQKWVSENGFRFSVSKTTCVHFYRERQRIYTQPALHLDGQPIWVKGEAKLLGVVFDSKLTFSSHVKYLKKKCLKILNLLRIVGHTNWGADRATLLKLYRTLVRSKLDYGSVVFGSAKKNILKALDPIHHQGLRIALGAFRTSPIKSLYAEAGEPSLEHRHIKLACNYVLKLKSLPGIQWNANVDNLAKAALNRASCSGKLICWSDLKPNINAYIHSVWQKNWDADLYRLFREMLYMALVLYAPSLALNAVTGFSLWGAVISVGVVCTIYTALGGMKAVLWTDSFQVIMMMVGLLAVLIRGATTVGSWDAVWDSAKRTGRVKFDDFRVDPSVRHSVWALVIGTYFTWVSVYGTNQAQVQRAATCRTLKDAQIAMWMNFPGLCIILYMCCFIGIYMAAFYENCDPLKAKFVGDSNQLLPIFVMDVLGDMTGLPGLFVAGLFSGALSTISSGLNSISAAILEDCIHSYLGKSLREKKARLISQILAMIFGAICLCLTYVASLLGSILQAALSLYGMIGGPLLGLFSLGMFFPWANSIGALSGLFGSLIFMFWIGVGAAIEKPPQTKALRCISNCNITAFDNQTLTALYSPWKVAEPYDTSPPNQLYTLSYLWYSATALAACVIIGLIVSFITGHQKPKDIDPRLIVPLCDVIFPFNFLPEKIRKPLRFGINHEGKYNQDNIHDGAPVEFGAAILSEIFAANERASKMQCSHEGVNNEDNAANDADDRYDENGKIETKF
;
A
#
# COMPACT_ATOMS: atom_id res chain seq x y z
N MET A 1 -34.00 -21.09 -36.68
CA MET A 1 -34.52 -19.90 -35.96
C MET A 1 -35.39 -19.01 -36.86
N ASP A 2 -35.75 -19.43 -38.07
CA ASP A 2 -36.63 -18.67 -38.99
C ASP A 2 -38.13 -18.69 -38.56
N THR A 3 -38.41 -19.05 -37.32
CA THR A 3 -39.75 -19.39 -36.80
C THR A 3 -40.23 -18.47 -35.68
N VAL A 4 -39.36 -17.68 -35.03
CA VAL A 4 -39.72 -16.89 -33.84
C VAL A 4 -39.11 -15.49 -33.91
N VAL A 5 -39.96 -14.47 -33.81
CA VAL A 5 -39.58 -13.06 -33.76
C VAL A 5 -40.12 -12.47 -32.45
N GLN A 6 -39.25 -11.88 -31.63
CA GLN A 6 -39.65 -11.25 -30.37
C GLN A 6 -39.85 -9.75 -30.57
N TRP A 7 -40.93 -9.17 -30.01
CA TRP A 7 -41.24 -7.75 -30.16
C TRP A 7 -41.64 -7.12 -28.81
N ASN A 8 -40.90 -6.11 -28.33
CA ASN A 8 -41.28 -5.33 -27.15
C ASN A 8 -41.51 -3.86 -27.54
N ILE A 9 -42.64 -3.26 -27.14
CA ILE A 9 -43.10 -1.93 -27.57
C ILE A 9 -42.81 -0.86 -26.49
N ARG A 10 -42.45 0.37 -26.88
CA ARG A 10 -42.39 1.53 -25.98
C ARG A 10 -43.04 2.77 -26.61
N GLY A 11 -44.17 3.22 -26.04
CA GLY A 11 -44.77 4.56 -26.11
C GLY A 11 -44.71 5.40 -27.40
N PHE A 12 -45.73 5.27 -28.25
CA PHE A 12 -46.62 6.29 -28.84
C PHE A 12 -47.53 5.51 -29.81
N ARG A 13 -48.78 5.94 -30.02
CA ARG A 13 -49.87 5.24 -30.76
C ARG A 13 -49.54 4.74 -32.20
N SER A 14 -48.32 4.88 -32.73
CA SER A 14 -47.95 4.57 -34.12
C SER A 14 -47.53 3.11 -34.40
N ASN A 15 -47.20 2.29 -33.40
CA ASN A 15 -46.54 1.00 -33.67
C ASN A 15 -47.47 -0.22 -33.75
N PHE A 16 -48.75 -0.09 -33.42
CA PHE A 16 -49.72 -1.18 -33.57
C PHE A 16 -50.05 -1.45 -35.05
N GLU A 17 -50.13 -0.39 -35.85
CA GLU A 17 -50.33 -0.46 -37.32
C GLU A 17 -49.11 -1.09 -38.02
N GLU A 18 -47.88 -0.81 -37.57
CA GLU A 18 -46.66 -1.45 -38.10
C GLU A 18 -46.58 -2.94 -37.75
N LEU A 19 -47.04 -3.32 -36.54
CA LEU A 19 -47.12 -4.73 -36.14
C LEU A 19 -48.15 -5.49 -37.01
N LYS A 20 -49.31 -4.89 -37.29
CA LYS A 20 -50.31 -5.42 -38.23
C LYS A 20 -49.76 -5.53 -39.66
N LEU A 21 -48.99 -4.55 -40.12
CA LEU A 21 -48.32 -4.61 -41.42
C LEU A 21 -47.29 -5.75 -41.50
N LEU A 22 -46.54 -6.00 -40.42
CA LEU A 22 -45.61 -7.11 -40.32
C LEU A 22 -46.31 -8.47 -40.18
N GLN A 23 -47.44 -8.54 -39.48
CA GLN A 23 -48.30 -9.72 -39.42
C GLN A 23 -48.83 -10.08 -40.83
N ASN A 24 -49.31 -9.09 -41.58
CA ASN A 24 -49.81 -9.27 -42.94
C ASN A 24 -48.70 -9.63 -43.94
N ARG A 25 -47.49 -9.08 -43.81
CA ARG A 25 -46.36 -9.40 -44.71
C ARG A 25 -45.67 -10.74 -44.42
N SER A 26 -45.66 -11.18 -43.16
CA SER A 26 -44.87 -12.36 -42.74
C SER A 26 -45.66 -13.65 -42.53
N GLN A 27 -47.00 -13.61 -42.63
CA GLN A 27 -47.89 -14.75 -42.32
C GLN A 27 -47.53 -15.41 -40.97
N SER A 28 -47.54 -14.62 -39.88
CA SER A 28 -47.17 -15.10 -38.53
C SER A 28 -48.36 -15.02 -37.55
N ALA A 29 -48.46 -15.97 -36.63
CA ALA A 29 -49.35 -15.94 -35.47
C ALA A 29 -48.74 -15.08 -34.34
N VAL A 30 -49.56 -14.27 -33.68
CA VAL A 30 -49.16 -13.50 -32.48
C VAL A 30 -49.54 -14.30 -31.25
N VAL A 31 -48.62 -14.45 -30.30
CA VAL A 31 -48.85 -15.11 -29.02
C VAL A 31 -48.65 -14.06 -27.92
N ALA A 32 -49.75 -13.78 -27.21
CA ALA A 32 -49.94 -12.76 -26.18
C ALA A 32 -49.85 -11.27 -26.59
N LEU A 33 -50.93 -10.54 -26.34
CA LEU A 33 -51.00 -9.07 -26.20
C LEU A 33 -51.77 -8.80 -24.90
N PHE A 34 -51.13 -8.21 -23.89
CA PHE A 34 -51.83 -7.79 -22.66
C PHE A 34 -52.10 -6.28 -22.67
N PRO A 35 -53.38 -5.86 -22.76
CA PRO A 35 -53.80 -4.52 -22.40
C PRO A 35 -54.41 -4.58 -21.00
N GLN A 36 -53.69 -4.18 -19.96
CA GLN A 36 -54.34 -3.85 -18.69
C GLN A 36 -54.00 -2.43 -18.26
N GLY A 37 -55.01 -1.56 -18.37
CA GLY A 37 -55.13 -0.36 -17.54
C GLY A 37 -54.24 0.82 -17.89
N GLY A 38 -54.62 1.59 -18.92
CA GLY A 38 -54.60 3.06 -18.89
C GLY A 38 -53.30 3.84 -18.60
N SER A 39 -52.12 3.21 -18.52
CA SER A 39 -50.85 3.90 -18.22
C SER A 39 -49.83 3.73 -19.37
N PRO A 40 -49.16 4.81 -19.82
CA PRO A 40 -48.24 4.77 -20.96
C PRO A 40 -46.89 4.15 -20.55
N GLY A 41 -46.82 2.83 -20.47
CA GLY A 41 -45.62 2.04 -20.18
C GLY A 41 -45.56 0.80 -21.07
N GLY A 42 -44.39 0.49 -21.64
CA GLY A 42 -44.21 -0.49 -22.72
C GLY A 42 -44.71 -1.92 -22.48
N GLU A 43 -44.92 -2.66 -23.57
CA GLU A 43 -45.52 -4.01 -23.64
C GLU A 43 -44.52 -5.05 -24.20
N ALA A 44 -44.75 -6.34 -23.92
CA ALA A 44 -43.99 -7.46 -24.46
C ALA A 44 -44.88 -8.39 -25.31
N ALA A 45 -44.40 -8.82 -26.48
CA ALA A 45 -45.11 -9.70 -27.41
C ALA A 45 -44.17 -10.73 -28.08
N LEU A 46 -44.72 -11.88 -28.44
CA LEU A 46 -44.02 -12.94 -29.20
C LEU A 46 -44.74 -13.19 -30.53
N LEU A 47 -44.01 -13.13 -31.64
CA LEU A 47 -44.49 -13.49 -32.98
C LEU A 47 -43.90 -14.84 -33.37
N ILE A 48 -44.76 -15.78 -33.74
CA ILE A 48 -44.38 -17.13 -34.17
C ILE A 48 -44.91 -17.34 -35.59
N ARG A 49 -44.07 -17.82 -36.51
CA ARG A 49 -44.45 -18.03 -37.91
C ARG A 49 -45.61 -19.04 -38.02
N ASN A 50 -46.62 -18.77 -38.88
CA ASN A 50 -47.71 -19.72 -39.10
C ASN A 50 -47.17 -21.06 -39.61
N GLY A 51 -47.62 -22.15 -38.99
CA GLY A 51 -47.19 -23.52 -39.30
C GLY A 51 -46.22 -24.14 -38.29
N SER A 52 -45.73 -23.40 -37.29
CA SER A 52 -44.99 -23.98 -36.16
C SER A 52 -45.95 -24.31 -35.01
N PRO A 53 -46.02 -25.57 -34.51
CA PRO A 53 -46.89 -25.89 -33.39
C PRO A 53 -46.35 -25.23 -32.11
N PHE A 54 -47.18 -24.42 -31.45
CA PHE A 54 -46.84 -23.76 -30.19
C PHE A 54 -48.02 -23.80 -29.22
N SER A 55 -47.74 -23.70 -27.92
CA SER A 55 -48.71 -23.49 -26.85
C SER A 55 -48.32 -22.27 -26.03
N GLU A 56 -49.26 -21.36 -25.80
CA GLU A 56 -49.05 -20.19 -24.94
C GLU A 56 -48.88 -20.63 -23.48
N ILE A 57 -47.99 -19.97 -22.74
CA ILE A 57 -47.78 -20.19 -21.31
C ILE A 57 -48.30 -18.97 -20.58
N ASP A 58 -49.37 -19.15 -19.82
CA ASP A 58 -49.96 -18.09 -19.01
C ASP A 58 -49.10 -17.87 -17.75
N LEU A 59 -48.39 -16.74 -17.70
CA LEU A 59 -47.49 -16.38 -16.60
C LEU A 59 -48.24 -15.51 -15.59
N LYS A 60 -48.31 -15.96 -14.34
CA LYS A 60 -48.87 -15.19 -13.23
C LYS A 60 -47.76 -14.44 -12.51
N THR A 61 -47.20 -13.41 -13.16
CA THR A 61 -46.20 -12.54 -12.53
C THR A 61 -46.63 -11.08 -12.58
N GLY A 62 -46.12 -10.26 -11.65
CA GLY A 62 -46.31 -8.80 -11.69
C GLY A 62 -45.35 -8.08 -12.66
N LEU A 63 -44.67 -8.81 -13.54
CA LEU A 63 -43.71 -8.27 -14.52
C LEU A 63 -44.37 -8.15 -15.90
N HIS A 64 -43.80 -7.32 -16.77
CA HIS A 64 -44.25 -7.26 -18.17
C HIS A 64 -43.60 -8.38 -18.97
N ASP A 65 -44.26 -9.52 -19.11
CA ASP A 65 -43.74 -10.74 -19.74
C ASP A 65 -44.72 -11.41 -20.71
N ALA A 66 -44.19 -12.27 -21.57
CA ALA A 66 -44.96 -13.13 -22.47
C ALA A 66 -44.15 -14.42 -22.70
N ALA A 67 -44.79 -15.60 -22.70
CA ALA A 67 -44.10 -16.86 -22.95
C ALA A 67 -44.90 -17.84 -23.80
N ALA A 68 -44.20 -18.63 -24.59
CA ALA A 68 -44.76 -19.69 -25.41
C ALA A 68 -43.82 -20.90 -25.44
N ALA A 69 -44.38 -22.10 -25.38
CA ALA A 69 -43.67 -23.34 -25.65
C ALA A 69 -43.81 -23.67 -27.14
N ILE A 70 -42.70 -23.86 -27.83
CA ILE A 70 -42.65 -24.12 -29.26
C ILE A 70 -42.20 -25.55 -29.48
N SER A 71 -43.04 -26.33 -30.14
CA SER A 71 -42.76 -27.72 -30.47
C SER A 71 -41.97 -27.78 -31.78
N LEU A 72 -40.66 -28.03 -31.65
CA LEU A 72 -39.78 -28.41 -32.76
C LEU A 72 -39.49 -29.92 -32.64
N GLU A 73 -38.24 -30.38 -32.78
CA GLU A 73 -37.83 -31.77 -32.43
C GLU A 73 -37.81 -32.02 -30.91
N LYS A 74 -37.71 -30.93 -30.12
CA LYS A 74 -37.90 -30.89 -28.66
C LYS A 74 -38.72 -29.66 -28.32
N THR A 75 -39.59 -29.75 -27.33
CA THR A 75 -40.37 -28.61 -26.85
C THR A 75 -39.43 -27.60 -26.18
N LEU A 76 -39.46 -26.36 -26.65
CA LEU A 76 -38.58 -25.30 -26.16
C LEU A 76 -39.42 -24.12 -25.69
N THR A 77 -39.22 -23.71 -24.45
CA THR A 77 -39.94 -22.57 -23.86
C THR A 77 -39.20 -21.27 -24.15
N VAL A 78 -39.89 -20.31 -24.77
CA VAL A 78 -39.38 -18.97 -25.06
C VAL A 78 -40.15 -17.97 -24.22
N CYS A 79 -39.43 -17.12 -23.48
CA CYS A 79 -40.02 -16.07 -22.66
C CYS A 79 -39.41 -14.70 -23.03
N SER A 80 -40.27 -13.72 -23.28
CA SER A 80 -39.95 -12.31 -23.44
C SER A 80 -40.25 -11.56 -22.14
N LEU A 81 -39.29 -10.77 -21.66
CA LEU A 81 -39.43 -9.97 -20.44
C LEU A 81 -39.06 -8.51 -20.73
N TYR A 82 -39.94 -7.58 -20.39
CA TYR A 82 -39.71 -6.14 -20.45
C TYR A 82 -39.58 -5.54 -19.04
N LEU A 83 -38.48 -4.82 -18.80
CA LEU A 83 -38.20 -4.16 -17.53
C LEU A 83 -38.09 -2.64 -17.77
N PRO A 84 -39.07 -1.82 -17.32
CA PRO A 84 -39.00 -0.37 -17.49
C PRO A 84 -37.82 0.21 -16.69
N PRO A 85 -37.08 1.19 -17.24
CA PRO A 85 -36.03 1.87 -16.48
C PRO A 85 -36.66 2.62 -15.30
N ASN A 86 -36.06 2.47 -14.12
CA ASN A 86 -36.51 2.98 -12.80
C ASN A 86 -37.62 2.18 -12.09
N SER A 87 -38.02 1.00 -12.59
CA SER A 87 -38.87 0.09 -11.81
C SER A 87 -38.00 -0.77 -10.86
N PRO A 88 -38.28 -0.80 -9.54
CA PRO A 88 -37.59 -1.69 -8.62
C PRO A 88 -38.03 -3.14 -8.89
N VAL A 89 -37.09 -3.99 -9.34
CA VAL A 89 -37.37 -5.42 -9.56
C VAL A 89 -36.95 -6.20 -8.32
N SER A 90 -37.91 -6.82 -7.65
CA SER A 90 -37.63 -7.67 -6.49
C SER A 90 -37.04 -9.03 -6.94
N LYS A 91 -36.11 -9.58 -6.15
CA LYS A 91 -35.53 -10.91 -6.41
C LYS A 91 -36.59 -12.02 -6.33
N LEU A 92 -37.65 -11.80 -5.54
CA LEU A 92 -38.78 -12.72 -5.37
C LEU A 92 -39.59 -12.85 -6.67
N SER A 93 -39.92 -11.71 -7.29
CA SER A 93 -40.69 -11.65 -8.55
C SER A 93 -39.99 -12.35 -9.71
N LEU A 94 -38.65 -12.28 -9.76
CA LEU A 94 -37.86 -13.02 -10.73
C LEU A 94 -37.81 -14.52 -10.42
N ALA A 95 -37.83 -14.92 -9.15
CA ALA A 95 -37.86 -16.32 -8.76
C ALA A 95 -39.19 -16.98 -9.15
N GLU A 96 -40.32 -16.30 -8.89
CA GLU A 96 -41.66 -16.73 -9.29
C GLU A 96 -41.78 -16.93 -10.81
N LEU A 97 -41.17 -16.04 -11.60
CA LEU A 97 -41.09 -16.20 -13.06
C LEU A 97 -40.34 -17.47 -13.46
N PHE A 98 -39.20 -17.77 -12.81
CA PHE A 98 -38.40 -18.95 -13.17
C PHE A 98 -39.01 -20.27 -12.74
N GLU A 99 -39.86 -20.29 -11.71
CA GLU A 99 -40.60 -21.48 -11.32
C GLU A 99 -41.70 -21.84 -12.32
N GLN A 100 -42.29 -20.84 -12.99
CA GLN A 100 -43.37 -21.05 -13.97
C GLN A 100 -42.88 -21.45 -15.37
N LEU A 101 -41.58 -21.33 -15.66
CA LEU A 101 -41.00 -21.67 -16.97
C LEU A 101 -40.52 -23.13 -17.02
N ALA A 102 -41.15 -23.93 -17.89
CA ALA A 102 -40.72 -25.30 -18.15
C ALA A 102 -39.29 -25.35 -18.74
N LYS A 103 -38.44 -26.26 -18.23
CA LYS A 103 -37.08 -26.48 -18.74
C LYS A 103 -37.09 -27.50 -19.88
N PRO A 104 -36.32 -27.29 -20.97
CA PRO A 104 -35.35 -26.21 -21.18
C PRO A 104 -36.00 -24.91 -21.71
N PHE A 105 -35.65 -23.76 -21.10
CA PHE A 105 -36.08 -22.45 -21.56
C PHE A 105 -34.90 -21.63 -22.11
N LEU A 106 -35.13 -20.88 -23.19
CA LEU A 106 -34.13 -20.00 -23.81
C LEU A 106 -34.40 -18.55 -23.39
N ARG A 107 -33.43 -17.92 -22.73
CA ARG A 107 -33.57 -16.52 -22.27
C ARG A 107 -33.11 -15.55 -23.37
N LEU A 108 -34.06 -14.90 -24.03
CA LEU A 108 -33.78 -13.85 -25.01
C LEU A 108 -33.90 -12.47 -24.34
N ARG A 109 -32.77 -11.84 -24.02
CA ARG A 109 -32.72 -10.50 -23.44
C ARG A 109 -32.68 -9.46 -24.56
N TRP A 110 -33.56 -8.47 -24.53
CA TRP A 110 -33.52 -7.37 -25.50
C TRP A 110 -32.32 -6.44 -25.26
N PHE A 111 -31.48 -6.31 -26.29
CA PHE A 111 -30.63 -5.15 -26.53
C PHE A 111 -31.39 -4.23 -27.49
N GLN A 112 -31.33 -2.92 -27.27
CA GLN A 112 -32.03 -1.93 -28.09
C GLN A 112 -31.57 -1.98 -29.56
N PHE A 113 -32.42 -2.45 -30.48
CA PHE A 113 -32.17 -2.45 -31.92
C PHE A 113 -32.98 -1.34 -32.60
N GLN A 114 -32.37 -0.17 -32.73
CA GLN A 114 -32.86 0.91 -33.60
C GLN A 114 -32.21 0.89 -35.00
N ASN A 115 -31.33 -0.07 -35.29
CA ASN A 115 -30.54 -0.08 -36.53
C ASN A 115 -30.40 -1.50 -37.13
N PRO A 116 -30.87 -1.75 -38.37
CA PRO A 116 -30.73 -3.04 -39.04
C PRO A 116 -29.26 -3.50 -39.19
N GLY A 117 -28.30 -2.56 -39.16
CA GLY A 117 -26.87 -2.88 -39.20
C GLY A 117 -26.35 -3.70 -38.01
N ARG A 118 -27.04 -3.74 -36.87
CA ARG A 118 -26.58 -4.57 -35.72
C ARG A 118 -27.00 -6.03 -35.83
N ILE A 119 -28.07 -6.36 -36.57
CA ILE A 119 -28.46 -7.74 -36.89
C ILE A 119 -27.39 -8.35 -37.81
N LEU A 120 -26.90 -7.55 -38.76
CA LEU A 120 -25.81 -7.95 -39.64
C LEU A 120 -24.56 -8.33 -38.84
N LEU A 121 -24.16 -7.55 -37.83
CA LEU A 121 -23.01 -7.89 -36.97
C LEU A 121 -23.21 -9.22 -36.21
N ILE A 122 -24.42 -9.59 -35.82
CA ILE A 122 -24.68 -10.90 -35.19
C ILE A 122 -24.52 -12.03 -36.20
N LEU A 123 -25.09 -11.87 -37.40
CA LEU A 123 -24.92 -12.84 -38.48
C LEU A 123 -23.45 -13.00 -38.87
N GLU A 124 -22.72 -11.89 -38.99
CA GLU A 124 -21.28 -11.87 -39.21
C GLU A 124 -20.52 -12.62 -38.11
N ARG A 125 -20.88 -12.42 -36.83
CA ARG A 125 -20.30 -13.15 -35.69
C ARG A 125 -20.53 -14.65 -35.81
N MET A 126 -21.76 -15.07 -36.12
CA MET A 126 -22.12 -16.48 -36.27
C MET A 126 -21.35 -17.15 -37.43
N VAL A 127 -21.23 -16.45 -38.56
CA VAL A 127 -20.44 -16.91 -39.70
C VAL A 127 -18.97 -17.01 -39.32
N ASN A 128 -18.42 -16.00 -38.64
CA ASN A 128 -17.02 -15.98 -38.20
C ASN A 128 -16.70 -17.13 -37.23
N ASP A 129 -17.59 -17.39 -36.26
CA ASP A 129 -17.39 -18.47 -35.29
C ASP A 129 -17.39 -19.84 -35.97
N ARG A 130 -18.36 -20.10 -36.87
CA ARG A 130 -18.38 -21.34 -37.66
C ARG A 130 -17.17 -21.47 -38.58
N TRP A 131 -16.80 -20.39 -39.25
CA TRP A 131 -15.64 -20.39 -40.14
C TRP A 131 -14.34 -20.67 -39.38
N SER A 132 -14.18 -20.10 -38.19
CA SER A 132 -13.03 -20.34 -37.33
C SER A 132 -12.92 -21.80 -36.86
N MET A 133 -14.04 -22.53 -36.73
CA MET A 133 -14.05 -23.96 -36.42
C MET A 133 -13.66 -24.83 -37.62
N CYS A 134 -14.07 -24.45 -38.84
CA CYS A 134 -13.74 -25.19 -40.07
C CYS A 134 -12.27 -25.05 -40.49
N LEU A 135 -11.61 -23.97 -40.10
CA LEU A 135 -10.18 -23.76 -40.34
C LEU A 135 -9.36 -24.50 -39.28
N SER A 136 -9.16 -25.80 -39.51
CA SER A 136 -8.36 -26.69 -38.64
C SER A 136 -6.91 -26.19 -38.43
N PRO A 137 -6.20 -26.68 -37.40
CA PRO A 137 -4.78 -26.37 -37.17
C PRO A 137 -3.82 -26.73 -38.29
N GLU A 138 -4.18 -27.67 -39.15
CA GLU A 138 -3.29 -28.26 -40.14
C GLU A 138 -3.50 -27.65 -41.55
N THR A 139 -4.66 -27.05 -41.81
CA THR A 139 -4.98 -26.41 -43.09
C THR A 139 -4.64 -24.92 -43.07
N CYS A 140 -3.40 -24.60 -43.46
CA CYS A 140 -2.92 -23.35 -44.09
C CYS A 140 -3.05 -21.99 -43.34
N CYS A 141 -4.02 -21.77 -42.46
CA CYS A 141 -4.31 -20.43 -41.91
C CYS A 141 -3.73 -20.13 -40.52
N GLN A 142 -3.17 -21.12 -39.81
CA GLN A 142 -2.83 -20.95 -38.38
C GLN A 142 -1.37 -20.56 -38.09
N ARG A 143 -0.51 -20.43 -39.09
CA ARG A 143 0.93 -20.25 -38.84
C ARG A 143 1.36 -18.79 -38.68
N TYR A 144 0.58 -17.81 -39.17
CA TYR A 144 1.04 -16.41 -39.29
C TYR A 144 -0.03 -15.28 -39.18
N SER A 145 -1.24 -15.52 -38.64
CA SER A 145 -2.19 -14.42 -38.43
C SER A 145 -3.13 -14.61 -37.23
N ALA A 146 -3.78 -13.51 -36.82
CA ALA A 146 -4.53 -13.38 -35.58
C ALA A 146 -5.77 -14.29 -35.53
N VAL A 147 -5.63 -15.43 -34.84
CA VAL A 147 -6.73 -16.36 -34.53
C VAL A 147 -6.99 -16.37 -33.01
N SER A 148 -8.26 -16.59 -32.63
CA SER A 148 -8.72 -16.75 -31.25
C SER A 148 -7.80 -17.66 -30.44
N GLY A 149 -7.29 -17.17 -29.30
CA GLY A 149 -6.37 -17.89 -28.40
C GLY A 149 -4.91 -17.43 -28.44
N ARG A 150 -4.44 -16.82 -29.55
CA ARG A 150 -3.07 -16.27 -29.66
C ARG A 150 -3.07 -14.75 -29.48
N THR A 151 -2.49 -14.27 -28.38
CA THR A 151 -2.42 -12.84 -28.05
C THR A 151 -1.28 -12.15 -28.83
N ILE A 152 -1.30 -10.82 -29.01
CA ILE A 152 -0.17 -10.04 -29.57
C ILE A 152 1.16 -10.40 -28.90
N ALA A 153 1.12 -10.67 -27.59
CA ALA A 153 2.28 -11.13 -26.81
C ALA A 153 2.90 -12.44 -27.32
N HIS A 154 2.10 -13.33 -27.91
CA HIS A 154 2.52 -14.59 -28.52
C HIS A 154 3.29 -14.41 -29.83
N TRP A 155 3.14 -13.26 -30.52
CA TRP A 155 3.86 -12.95 -31.76
C TRP A 155 5.09 -12.04 -31.52
N THR A 156 5.11 -11.36 -30.37
CA THR A 156 6.32 -10.73 -29.82
C THR A 156 7.17 -11.71 -28.99
N THR A 157 6.95 -13.01 -29.14
CA THR A 157 7.78 -14.08 -28.60
C THR A 157 9.25 -13.84 -28.89
N TRP A 158 10.11 -14.14 -27.92
CA TRP A 158 11.55 -14.25 -28.16
C TRP A 158 11.86 -15.39 -29.16
N SER A 159 11.02 -16.43 -29.26
CA SER A 159 11.23 -17.56 -30.17
C SER A 159 11.20 -17.17 -31.64
N ASP A 160 10.27 -16.30 -32.05
CA ASP A 160 10.05 -15.94 -33.46
C ASP A 160 11.06 -14.89 -33.93
N TRP A 161 11.62 -14.14 -32.98
CA TRP A 161 12.65 -13.11 -33.19
C TRP A 161 14.04 -13.54 -32.69
N LYS A 162 14.23 -14.84 -32.45
CA LYS A 162 15.53 -15.48 -32.13
C LYS A 162 16.69 -14.97 -33.01
N PRO A 163 16.51 -14.70 -34.32
CA PRO A 163 17.57 -14.20 -35.19
C PRO A 163 18.11 -12.81 -34.79
N LEU A 164 17.26 -11.89 -34.32
CA LEU A 164 17.69 -10.57 -33.81
C LEU A 164 18.66 -10.70 -32.63
N SER A 165 18.40 -11.66 -31.72
CA SER A 165 19.32 -11.96 -30.61
C SER A 165 20.61 -12.67 -31.08
N LYS A 166 20.56 -13.42 -32.19
CA LYS A 166 21.75 -14.04 -32.80
C LYS A 166 22.67 -13.02 -33.49
N GLY A 167 22.16 -11.87 -33.94
CA GLY A 167 22.99 -10.73 -34.36
C GLY A 167 23.94 -10.22 -33.25
N LEU A 168 23.64 -10.57 -31.99
CA LEU A 168 24.48 -10.30 -30.81
C LEU A 168 25.26 -11.54 -30.32
N SER A 169 25.03 -12.72 -30.91
CA SER A 169 25.72 -13.98 -30.62
C SER A 169 27.24 -13.85 -30.86
N PRO A 170 28.10 -14.61 -30.16
CA PRO A 170 29.55 -14.66 -30.44
C PRO A 170 29.90 -14.95 -31.91
N GLU A 171 28.99 -15.50 -32.72
CA GLU A 171 29.22 -15.87 -34.12
C GLU A 171 29.38 -14.71 -35.14
N LYS A 172 29.44 -13.44 -34.71
CA LYS A 172 29.67 -12.25 -35.57
C LYS A 172 28.64 -12.06 -36.72
N LYS A 173 27.44 -12.62 -36.63
CA LYS A 173 26.38 -12.51 -37.65
C LYS A 173 25.68 -11.15 -37.60
N GLN A 174 25.24 -10.65 -38.75
CA GLN A 174 24.44 -9.42 -38.91
C GLN A 174 23.02 -9.80 -39.36
N VAL A 175 22.04 -8.96 -39.01
CA VAL A 175 20.64 -9.17 -39.38
C VAL A 175 20.09 -7.90 -40.00
N LEU A 176 19.51 -8.03 -41.19
CA LEU A 176 18.86 -6.94 -41.90
C LEU A 176 17.36 -7.22 -41.94
N VAL A 177 16.57 -6.23 -41.50
CA VAL A 177 15.10 -6.33 -41.42
C VAL A 177 14.48 -5.20 -42.22
N VAL A 178 13.47 -5.51 -43.01
CA VAL A 178 12.66 -4.53 -43.73
C VAL A 178 11.22 -4.63 -43.23
N PHE A 179 10.72 -3.52 -42.70
CA PHE A 179 9.35 -3.35 -42.23
C PHE A 179 8.53 -2.65 -43.31
N PHE A 180 7.48 -3.30 -43.80
CA PHE A 180 6.58 -2.77 -44.81
C PHE A 180 5.31 -2.23 -44.17
N ASP A 181 4.77 -1.15 -44.73
CA ASP A 181 3.46 -0.58 -44.37
C ASP A 181 2.56 -0.62 -45.61
N LEU A 182 1.35 -1.15 -45.48
CA LEU A 182 0.38 -1.20 -46.57
C LEU A 182 -0.43 0.11 -46.63
N GLU A 183 -0.62 0.66 -47.83
CA GLU A 183 -1.49 1.81 -48.04
C GLU A 183 -2.96 1.39 -48.00
N LYS A 184 -3.70 1.90 -47.00
CA LYS A 184 -5.14 1.68 -46.83
C LYS A 184 -5.54 0.20 -46.96
N ALA A 185 -4.87 -0.68 -46.21
CA ALA A 185 -4.91 -2.14 -46.38
C ALA A 185 -6.32 -2.76 -46.53
N TYR A 186 -7.29 -2.33 -45.70
CA TYR A 186 -8.67 -2.81 -45.78
C TYR A 186 -9.38 -2.30 -47.04
N ASP A 187 -9.11 -1.06 -47.46
CA ASP A 187 -9.80 -0.42 -48.58
C ASP A 187 -9.23 -0.88 -49.94
N THR A 188 -7.97 -1.34 -49.98
CA THR A 188 -7.30 -1.83 -51.19
C THR A 188 -7.45 -3.33 -51.41
N SER A 189 -8.07 -4.05 -50.47
CA SER A 189 -8.26 -5.50 -50.57
C SER A 189 -9.11 -5.88 -51.79
N TRP A 190 -8.52 -6.63 -52.73
CA TRP A 190 -9.19 -6.97 -53.98
C TRP A 190 -10.34 -7.98 -53.76
N ARG A 191 -11.59 -7.53 -53.99
CA ARG A 191 -12.81 -8.31 -53.68
C ARG A 191 -12.90 -9.65 -54.42
N TYR A 192 -12.52 -9.66 -55.70
CA TYR A 192 -12.55 -10.86 -56.52
C TYR A 192 -11.43 -11.82 -56.12
N GLY A 193 -10.29 -11.28 -55.69
CA GLY A 193 -9.20 -12.05 -55.11
C GLY A 193 -9.62 -12.80 -53.86
N ILE A 194 -10.42 -12.18 -52.98
CA ILE A 194 -10.97 -12.84 -51.77
C ILE A 194 -11.91 -14.00 -52.16
N LEU A 195 -12.80 -13.79 -53.13
CA LEU A 195 -13.73 -14.83 -53.61
C LEU A 195 -12.99 -15.99 -54.29
N LYS A 196 -11.91 -15.69 -55.02
CA LYS A 196 -11.01 -16.69 -55.61
C LYS A 196 -10.30 -17.50 -54.53
N ASP A 197 -9.71 -16.84 -53.54
CA ASP A 197 -8.99 -17.53 -52.46
C ASP A 197 -9.94 -18.42 -51.63
N LEU A 198 -11.20 -17.99 -51.44
CA LEU A 198 -12.26 -18.84 -50.85
C LEU A 198 -12.57 -20.07 -51.71
N PHE A 199 -12.59 -19.90 -53.03
CA PHE A 199 -12.79 -21.02 -53.95
C PHE A 199 -11.59 -21.98 -53.94
N ASP A 200 -10.36 -21.46 -53.89
CA ASP A 200 -9.13 -22.26 -53.84
C ASP A 200 -9.01 -23.05 -52.53
N LEU A 201 -9.61 -22.57 -51.44
CA LEU A 201 -9.74 -23.27 -50.15
C LEU A 201 -10.92 -24.27 -50.08
N ASP A 202 -11.51 -24.58 -51.23
CA ASP A 202 -12.65 -25.50 -51.39
C ASP A 202 -13.94 -25.10 -50.64
N PHE A 203 -14.10 -23.82 -50.28
CA PHE A 203 -15.40 -23.33 -49.81
C PHE A 203 -16.38 -23.24 -50.98
N ARG A 204 -17.51 -23.95 -50.87
CA ARG A 204 -18.59 -24.02 -51.88
C ARG A 204 -19.95 -23.67 -51.26
N GLY A 205 -20.96 -23.49 -52.11
CA GLY A 205 -22.36 -23.31 -51.69
C GLY A 205 -22.70 -21.89 -51.20
N ARG A 206 -23.49 -21.80 -50.13
CA ARG A 206 -24.12 -20.54 -49.69
C ARG A 206 -23.15 -19.53 -49.04
N LEU A 207 -22.01 -19.99 -48.51
CA LEU A 207 -21.05 -19.13 -47.81
C LEU A 207 -20.32 -18.16 -48.77
N PRO A 208 -19.70 -18.59 -49.89
CA PRO A 208 -19.13 -17.66 -50.87
C PRO A 208 -20.16 -16.69 -51.46
N ILE A 209 -21.42 -17.12 -51.65
CA ILE A 209 -22.52 -16.26 -52.14
C ILE A 209 -22.83 -15.17 -51.10
N PHE A 210 -22.92 -15.54 -49.82
CA PHE A 210 -23.11 -14.58 -48.73
C PHE A 210 -21.97 -13.55 -48.67
N ILE A 211 -20.72 -13.99 -48.77
CA ILE A 211 -19.54 -13.10 -48.78
C ILE A 211 -19.53 -12.22 -50.02
N SER A 212 -19.89 -12.76 -51.19
CA SER A 212 -20.02 -11.99 -52.43
C SER A 212 -21.03 -10.87 -52.28
N ASN A 213 -22.23 -11.17 -51.78
CA ASN A 213 -23.27 -10.17 -51.51
C ASN A 213 -22.84 -9.16 -50.43
N PHE A 214 -22.08 -9.60 -49.42
CA PHE A 214 -21.57 -8.74 -48.36
C PHE A 214 -20.59 -7.67 -48.86
N LEU A 215 -19.78 -8.01 -49.87
CA LEU A 215 -18.78 -7.13 -50.48
C LEU A 215 -19.31 -6.29 -51.66
N LYS A 216 -20.48 -6.63 -52.22
CA LYS A 216 -21.05 -5.98 -53.39
C LYS A 216 -21.79 -4.67 -53.03
N ASP A 217 -21.79 -3.72 -53.95
CA ASP A 217 -22.62 -2.50 -53.95
C ASP A 217 -22.58 -1.66 -52.66
N ARG A 218 -21.36 -1.41 -52.14
CA ARG A 218 -21.15 -0.66 -50.90
C ARG A 218 -21.04 0.85 -51.17
N HIS A 219 -21.80 1.64 -50.40
CA HIS A 219 -21.77 3.09 -50.47
C HIS A 219 -21.49 3.71 -49.08
N TYR A 220 -20.67 4.75 -49.04
CA TYR A 220 -20.31 5.48 -47.83
C TYR A 220 -20.77 6.94 -47.90
N LYS A 221 -21.24 7.47 -46.77
CA LYS A 221 -21.48 8.90 -46.56
C LYS A 221 -20.95 9.29 -45.19
N VAL A 222 -20.31 10.43 -45.10
CA VAL A 222 -19.86 11.01 -43.83
C VAL A 222 -20.92 12.00 -43.37
N LYS A 223 -21.38 11.87 -42.11
CA LYS A 223 -22.26 12.85 -41.49
C LYS A 223 -21.44 13.77 -40.58
N ALA A 224 -21.41 15.05 -40.89
CA ALA A 224 -20.86 16.09 -40.03
C ALA A 224 -22.03 16.98 -39.57
N GLU A 225 -22.32 16.93 -38.27
CA GLU A 225 -23.49 17.59 -37.66
C GLU A 225 -24.80 17.18 -38.35
N ASN A 226 -25.44 18.10 -39.10
CA ASN A 226 -26.69 17.86 -39.82
C ASN A 226 -26.51 17.68 -41.34
N THR A 227 -25.27 17.65 -41.83
CA THR A 227 -24.98 17.51 -43.26
C THR A 227 -24.38 16.15 -43.58
N PHE A 228 -24.78 15.58 -44.70
CA PHE A 228 -24.20 14.36 -45.25
C PHE A 228 -23.33 14.70 -46.45
N SER A 229 -22.19 14.03 -46.58
CA SER A 229 -21.37 14.07 -47.80
C SER A 229 -22.11 13.43 -48.98
N SER A 230 -21.55 13.65 -50.17
CA SER A 230 -21.88 12.84 -51.35
C SER A 230 -21.64 11.35 -51.06
N SER A 231 -22.39 10.50 -51.77
CA SER A 231 -22.27 9.04 -51.69
C SER A 231 -21.01 8.60 -52.42
N TYR A 232 -20.07 7.97 -51.71
CA TYR A 232 -18.89 7.36 -52.31
C TYR A 232 -19.14 5.86 -52.51
N HIS A 233 -19.10 5.38 -53.75
CA HIS A 233 -19.18 3.95 -54.06
C HIS A 233 -17.81 3.30 -53.88
N GLN A 234 -17.73 2.24 -53.08
CA GLN A 234 -16.50 1.49 -52.87
C GLN A 234 -16.45 0.28 -53.80
N GLU A 235 -15.53 0.31 -54.76
CA GLU A 235 -15.35 -0.78 -55.73
C GLU A 235 -14.55 -1.96 -55.15
N ASN A 236 -13.46 -1.66 -54.45
CA ASN A 236 -12.56 -2.62 -53.78
C ASN A 236 -12.48 -2.34 -52.28
N GLY A 237 -12.11 -3.38 -51.52
CA GLY A 237 -11.92 -3.31 -50.08
C GLY A 237 -12.96 -4.07 -49.27
N VAL A 238 -12.62 -4.28 -48.01
CA VAL A 238 -13.47 -4.89 -46.98
C VAL A 238 -13.93 -3.80 -46.00
N PRO A 239 -15.20 -3.81 -45.54
CA PRO A 239 -15.74 -2.72 -44.74
C PRO A 239 -15.12 -2.66 -43.33
N GLN A 240 -14.51 -1.54 -42.98
CA GLN A 240 -13.91 -1.35 -41.65
C GLN A 240 -14.98 -1.30 -40.55
N GLY A 241 -14.79 -2.06 -39.47
CA GLY A 241 -15.73 -2.17 -38.36
C GLY A 241 -16.70 -3.36 -38.42
N SER A 242 -16.70 -4.11 -39.52
CA SER A 242 -17.34 -5.43 -39.59
C SER A 242 -16.47 -6.52 -38.96
N ILE A 243 -17.12 -7.55 -38.39
CA ILE A 243 -16.46 -8.69 -37.77
C ILE A 243 -15.79 -9.58 -38.83
N LEU A 244 -16.44 -9.79 -39.98
CA LEU A 244 -15.91 -10.64 -41.06
C LEU A 244 -14.75 -10.00 -41.82
N SER A 245 -14.69 -8.67 -41.90
CA SER A 245 -13.65 -7.97 -42.66
C SER A 245 -12.23 -8.28 -42.23
N SER A 246 -11.98 -8.43 -40.93
CA SER A 246 -10.64 -8.78 -40.41
C SER A 246 -10.22 -10.20 -40.86
N MET A 247 -11.18 -11.12 -40.92
CA MET A 247 -10.95 -12.50 -41.35
C MET A 247 -10.69 -12.58 -42.85
N LEU A 248 -11.51 -11.88 -43.65
CA LEU A 248 -11.37 -11.79 -45.11
C LEU A 248 -10.04 -11.14 -45.51
N PHE A 249 -9.63 -10.09 -44.79
CA PHE A 249 -8.33 -9.46 -44.98
C PHE A 249 -7.18 -10.43 -44.67
N ASN A 250 -7.21 -11.08 -43.51
CA ASN A 250 -6.19 -12.06 -43.10
C ASN A 250 -6.06 -13.21 -44.11
N LEU A 251 -7.19 -13.73 -44.60
CA LEU A 251 -7.21 -14.76 -45.63
C LEU A 251 -6.49 -14.30 -46.90
N LYS A 252 -6.73 -13.05 -47.33
CA LYS A 252 -6.11 -12.51 -48.52
C LYS A 252 -4.61 -12.27 -48.37
N ILE A 253 -4.20 -11.63 -47.27
CA ILE A 253 -2.80 -11.25 -47.06
C ILE A 253 -1.90 -12.46 -46.74
N ASN A 254 -2.43 -13.54 -46.15
CA ASN A 254 -1.65 -14.72 -45.78
C ASN A 254 -0.87 -15.35 -46.95
N ASN A 255 -1.40 -15.26 -48.16
CA ASN A 255 -0.76 -15.80 -49.36
C ASN A 255 0.54 -15.06 -49.74
N ILE A 256 0.82 -13.88 -49.16
CA ILE A 256 2.08 -13.15 -49.37
C ILE A 256 3.30 -13.95 -48.94
N ILE A 257 3.15 -14.84 -47.95
CA ILE A 257 4.25 -15.63 -47.38
C ILE A 257 4.82 -16.60 -48.42
N ASN A 258 3.98 -17.06 -49.36
CA ASN A 258 4.41 -17.95 -50.44
C ASN A 258 5.35 -17.25 -51.45
N SER A 259 5.37 -15.92 -51.47
CA SER A 259 6.28 -15.13 -52.33
C SER A 259 7.67 -14.92 -51.72
N VAL A 260 7.85 -15.29 -50.44
CA VAL A 260 9.10 -15.11 -49.69
C VAL A 260 10.05 -16.26 -49.99
N SER A 261 11.30 -15.94 -50.33
CA SER A 261 12.31 -16.95 -50.67
C SER A 261 12.69 -17.82 -49.45
N LYS A 262 13.03 -19.10 -49.65
CA LYS A 262 13.40 -20.04 -48.56
C LYS A 262 14.57 -19.57 -47.65
N HIS A 263 15.40 -18.65 -48.13
CA HIS A 263 16.55 -18.10 -47.40
C HIS A 263 16.23 -16.84 -46.58
N VAL A 264 15.00 -16.32 -46.72
CA VAL A 264 14.50 -15.13 -46.03
C VAL A 264 13.34 -15.55 -45.16
N ASN A 265 13.32 -15.08 -43.92
CA ASN A 265 12.18 -15.31 -43.04
C ASN A 265 11.22 -14.14 -43.14
N ALA A 266 9.93 -14.43 -42.98
CA ALA A 266 8.88 -13.41 -42.96
C ALA A 266 8.12 -13.43 -41.65
N TYR A 267 7.63 -12.25 -41.31
CA TYR A 267 6.74 -11.98 -40.21
C TYR A 267 5.50 -11.28 -40.77
N LEU A 268 4.33 -11.78 -40.42
CA LEU A 268 3.05 -11.20 -40.81
C LEU A 268 2.15 -11.15 -39.58
N PHE A 269 1.56 -9.99 -39.33
CA PHE A 269 0.50 -9.84 -38.34
C PHE A 269 -0.50 -8.79 -38.83
N VAL A 270 -1.63 -9.27 -39.35
CA VAL A 270 -2.63 -8.41 -40.00
C VAL A 270 -1.94 -7.57 -41.08
N ASP A 271 -1.83 -6.25 -40.90
CA ASP A 271 -1.22 -5.30 -41.83
C ASP A 271 0.30 -5.11 -41.62
N ASP A 272 0.82 -5.48 -40.45
CA ASP A 272 2.26 -5.42 -40.14
C ASP A 272 2.99 -6.59 -40.85
N PHE A 273 3.66 -6.31 -41.97
CA PHE A 273 4.50 -7.26 -42.70
C PHE A 273 5.98 -6.89 -42.60
N ALA A 274 6.84 -7.86 -42.30
CA ALA A 274 8.29 -7.67 -42.27
C ALA A 274 9.03 -8.89 -42.81
N ILE A 275 10.17 -8.65 -43.45
CA ILE A 275 11.09 -9.72 -43.88
C ILE A 275 12.46 -9.51 -43.27
N TYR A 276 13.19 -10.60 -43.03
CA TYR A 276 14.54 -10.52 -42.50
C TYR A 276 15.44 -11.67 -42.94
N ALA A 277 16.74 -11.39 -43.01
CA ALA A 277 17.78 -12.37 -43.32
C ALA A 277 18.96 -12.23 -42.35
N GLU A 278 19.64 -13.36 -42.07
CA GLU A 278 20.83 -13.42 -41.20
C GLU A 278 22.08 -13.88 -41.99
N GLY A 279 23.22 -13.24 -41.78
CA GLY A 279 24.42 -13.51 -42.58
C GLY A 279 25.69 -12.82 -42.05
N LYS A 280 26.86 -13.24 -42.55
CA LYS A 280 28.16 -12.65 -42.17
C LYS A 280 28.56 -11.44 -43.02
N HIS A 281 28.13 -11.42 -44.29
CA HIS A 281 28.51 -10.40 -45.26
C HIS A 281 27.28 -9.56 -45.68
N LEU A 282 27.39 -8.24 -45.55
CA LEU A 282 26.29 -7.31 -45.84
C LEU A 282 25.84 -7.34 -47.30
N GLN A 283 26.78 -7.42 -48.25
CA GLN A 283 26.49 -7.46 -49.69
C GLN A 283 25.61 -8.65 -50.09
N HIS A 284 25.85 -9.82 -49.48
CA HIS A 284 25.03 -11.01 -49.71
C HIS A 284 23.62 -10.86 -49.12
N LEU A 285 23.52 -10.24 -47.94
CA LEU A 285 22.23 -9.95 -47.31
C LEU A 285 21.41 -8.95 -48.13
N GLU A 286 22.05 -7.89 -48.61
CA GLU A 286 21.43 -6.87 -49.45
C GLU A 286 20.86 -7.48 -50.73
N ARG A 287 21.64 -8.29 -51.45
CA ARG A 287 21.17 -8.97 -52.67
C ARG A 287 20.00 -9.92 -52.38
N THR A 288 20.10 -10.72 -51.32
CA THR A 288 19.07 -11.70 -50.96
C THR A 288 17.76 -11.02 -50.54
N ILE A 289 17.84 -9.93 -49.77
CA ILE A 289 16.66 -9.15 -49.37
C ILE A 289 16.08 -8.40 -50.56
N GLN A 290 16.89 -7.78 -51.42
CA GLN A 290 16.39 -7.06 -52.61
C GLN A 290 15.63 -7.98 -53.57
N LEU A 291 16.15 -9.19 -53.83
CA LEU A 291 15.43 -10.19 -54.63
C LEU A 291 14.08 -10.57 -54.01
N CYS A 292 14.05 -10.71 -52.68
CA CYS A 292 12.80 -10.97 -51.96
C CYS A 292 11.83 -9.78 -52.02
N ILE A 293 12.32 -8.54 -51.90
CA ILE A 293 11.51 -7.31 -52.05
C ILE A 293 10.85 -7.31 -53.43
N ASN A 294 11.60 -7.59 -54.49
CA ASN A 294 11.07 -7.60 -55.86
C ASN A 294 9.96 -8.65 -56.03
N ASN A 295 10.13 -9.85 -55.46
CA ASN A 295 9.10 -10.90 -55.50
C ASN A 295 7.83 -10.51 -54.75
N VAL A 296 7.98 -9.95 -53.54
CA VAL A 296 6.85 -9.49 -52.73
C VAL A 296 6.15 -8.31 -53.40
N GLN A 297 6.89 -7.37 -53.98
CA GLN A 297 6.35 -6.22 -54.71
C GLN A 297 5.51 -6.67 -55.91
N LYS A 298 6.00 -7.67 -56.66
CA LYS A 298 5.24 -8.31 -57.76
C LYS A 298 3.94 -8.96 -57.26
N TRP A 299 3.99 -9.70 -56.15
CA TRP A 299 2.79 -10.32 -55.58
C TRP A 299 1.76 -9.28 -55.12
N VAL A 300 2.23 -8.19 -54.50
CA VAL A 300 1.40 -7.09 -54.00
C VAL A 300 0.67 -6.38 -55.14
N SER A 301 1.37 -6.10 -56.25
CA SER A 301 0.75 -5.47 -57.42
C SER A 301 -0.26 -6.40 -58.11
N GLU A 302 0.03 -7.70 -58.21
CA GLU A 302 -0.90 -8.70 -58.78
C GLU A 302 -2.17 -8.91 -57.93
N ASN A 303 -2.10 -8.67 -56.62
CA ASN A 303 -3.22 -8.86 -55.69
C ASN A 303 -3.95 -7.56 -55.29
N GLY A 304 -3.60 -6.42 -55.92
CA GLY A 304 -4.27 -5.14 -55.72
C GLY A 304 -3.86 -4.37 -54.47
N PHE A 305 -2.80 -4.79 -53.78
CA PHE A 305 -2.23 -4.07 -52.64
C PHE A 305 -1.17 -3.05 -53.10
N ARG A 306 -0.81 -2.12 -52.21
CA ARG A 306 0.28 -1.17 -52.43
C ARG A 306 1.06 -0.93 -51.15
N PHE A 307 2.39 -0.94 -51.23
CA PHE A 307 3.24 -0.54 -50.12
C PHE A 307 3.43 0.97 -50.07
N SER A 308 3.51 1.50 -48.85
CA SER A 308 3.86 2.90 -48.63
C SER A 308 5.38 3.02 -48.58
N VAL A 309 5.98 3.52 -49.65
CA VAL A 309 7.44 3.71 -49.76
C VAL A 309 7.98 4.60 -48.64
N SER A 310 7.25 5.67 -48.28
CA SER A 310 7.67 6.64 -47.27
C SER A 310 7.67 6.10 -45.83
N LYS A 311 6.82 5.10 -45.54
CA LYS A 311 6.69 4.48 -44.22
C LYS A 311 7.44 3.15 -44.11
N THR A 312 7.73 2.50 -45.23
CA THR A 312 8.58 1.31 -45.28
C THR A 312 9.98 1.70 -44.82
N THR A 313 10.54 0.92 -43.89
CA THR A 313 11.84 1.23 -43.27
C THR A 313 12.70 0.00 -43.15
N CYS A 314 14.01 0.19 -43.30
CA CYS A 314 14.98 -0.85 -43.07
C CYS A 314 15.72 -0.61 -41.76
N VAL A 315 15.93 -1.66 -40.96
CA VAL A 315 16.79 -1.60 -39.76
C VAL A 315 17.86 -2.67 -39.86
N HIS A 316 19.10 -2.23 -39.67
CA HIS A 316 20.27 -3.09 -39.62
C HIS A 316 20.68 -3.33 -38.17
N PHE A 317 20.62 -4.58 -37.73
CA PHE A 317 21.01 -5.02 -36.40
C PHE A 317 22.43 -5.61 -36.44
N TYR A 318 23.32 -5.06 -35.62
CA TYR A 318 24.74 -5.44 -35.55
C TYR A 318 25.32 -5.21 -34.15
N ARG A 319 26.49 -5.79 -33.88
CA ARG A 319 27.20 -5.64 -32.60
C ARG A 319 28.23 -4.50 -32.67
N GLU A 320 28.28 -3.67 -31.62
CA GLU A 320 29.05 -2.41 -31.56
C GLU A 320 30.56 -2.49 -31.88
N ARG A 321 31.18 -3.68 -31.78
CA ARG A 321 32.59 -3.89 -32.19
C ARG A 321 32.78 -3.96 -33.71
N GLN A 322 31.71 -4.11 -34.48
CA GLN A 322 31.71 -4.05 -35.94
C GLN A 322 31.38 -2.60 -36.33
N ARG A 323 32.40 -1.74 -36.49
CA ARG A 323 32.20 -0.44 -37.16
C ARG A 323 31.94 -0.72 -38.64
N ILE A 324 30.72 -0.49 -39.08
CA ILE A 324 30.32 -0.65 -40.49
C ILE A 324 30.27 0.75 -41.09
N TYR A 325 31.06 0.99 -42.13
CA TYR A 325 31.12 2.27 -42.85
C TYR A 325 30.10 2.35 -44.00
N THR A 326 29.47 1.23 -44.39
CA THR A 326 28.56 1.15 -45.54
C THR A 326 27.15 0.75 -45.13
N GLN A 327 26.15 1.53 -45.56
CA GLN A 327 24.73 1.19 -45.39
C GLN A 327 24.23 0.37 -46.61
N PRO A 328 23.29 -0.56 -46.43
CA PRO A 328 22.71 -1.31 -47.54
C PRO A 328 21.84 -0.41 -48.44
N ALA A 329 21.93 -0.58 -49.76
CA ALA A 329 21.19 0.20 -50.76
C ALA A 329 19.97 -0.59 -51.28
N LEU A 330 18.92 -0.65 -50.47
CA LEU A 330 17.66 -1.30 -50.85
C LEU A 330 16.70 -0.33 -51.56
N HIS A 331 15.94 -0.84 -52.53
CA HIS A 331 15.00 -0.07 -53.33
C HIS A 331 13.60 -0.73 -53.34
N LEU A 332 12.55 0.09 -53.29
CA LEU A 332 11.15 -0.31 -53.45
C LEU A 332 10.49 0.63 -54.47
N ASP A 333 9.85 0.08 -55.51
CA ASP A 333 9.30 0.88 -56.63
C ASP A 333 10.35 1.83 -57.27
N GLY A 334 11.62 1.42 -57.29
CA GLY A 334 12.74 2.23 -57.80
C GLY A 334 13.20 3.37 -56.88
N GLN A 335 12.57 3.56 -55.72
CA GLN A 335 12.94 4.56 -54.71
C GLN A 335 13.78 3.91 -53.59
N PRO A 336 14.79 4.61 -53.04
CA PRO A 336 15.63 4.07 -51.97
C PRO A 336 14.86 3.94 -50.64
N ILE A 337 15.01 2.80 -49.96
CA ILE A 337 14.46 2.58 -48.62
C ILE A 337 15.44 3.13 -47.58
N TRP A 338 14.99 4.06 -46.74
CA TRP A 338 15.82 4.66 -45.70
C TRP A 338 16.15 3.66 -44.59
N VAL A 339 17.44 3.51 -44.30
CA VAL A 339 17.94 2.75 -43.15
C VAL A 339 17.80 3.60 -41.88
N LYS A 340 16.99 3.14 -40.93
CA LYS A 340 16.78 3.81 -39.64
C LYS A 340 17.48 3.05 -38.51
N GLY A 341 17.90 3.80 -37.49
CA GLY A 341 18.49 3.23 -36.27
C GLY A 341 17.47 2.63 -35.30
N GLU A 342 16.18 2.86 -35.52
CA GLU A 342 15.09 2.31 -34.70
C GLU A 342 13.85 2.03 -35.55
N ALA A 343 13.09 1.00 -35.18
CA ALA A 343 11.78 0.69 -35.74
C ALA A 343 10.79 0.30 -34.64
N LYS A 344 9.52 0.60 -34.86
CA LYS A 344 8.43 0.25 -33.96
C LYS A 344 7.66 -0.92 -34.56
N LEU A 345 7.48 -1.96 -33.78
CA LEU A 345 6.75 -3.17 -34.15
C LEU A 345 5.79 -3.54 -33.00
N LEU A 346 4.50 -3.75 -33.31
CA LEU A 346 3.47 -4.12 -32.33
C LEU A 346 3.47 -3.29 -31.02
N GLY A 347 3.88 -2.02 -31.11
CA GLY A 347 3.94 -1.12 -29.96
C GLY A 347 5.26 -1.11 -29.17
N VAL A 348 6.23 -1.97 -29.50
CA VAL A 348 7.59 -1.98 -28.94
C VAL A 348 8.56 -1.32 -29.91
N VAL A 349 9.54 -0.55 -29.40
CA VAL A 349 10.54 0.13 -30.23
C VAL A 349 11.86 -0.61 -30.11
N PHE A 350 12.40 -1.09 -31.22
CA PHE A 350 13.67 -1.78 -31.31
C PHE A 350 14.72 -0.82 -31.86
N ASP A 351 15.78 -0.59 -31.10
CA ASP A 351 16.98 0.08 -31.58
C ASP A 351 17.93 -0.93 -32.24
N SER A 352 18.78 -0.47 -33.17
CA SER A 352 19.74 -1.31 -33.91
C SER A 352 20.68 -2.12 -33.02
N LYS A 353 20.88 -1.69 -31.76
CA LYS A 353 21.70 -2.35 -30.74
C LYS A 353 20.91 -3.19 -29.74
N LEU A 354 19.58 -3.22 -29.84
CA LEU A 354 18.65 -3.91 -28.93
C LEU A 354 18.87 -3.55 -27.44
N THR A 355 19.24 -2.30 -27.16
CA THR A 355 19.39 -1.78 -25.79
C THR A 355 18.05 -1.40 -25.15
N PHE A 356 17.01 -1.19 -25.97
CA PHE A 356 15.68 -0.71 -25.62
C PHE A 356 15.65 0.68 -24.96
N SER A 357 16.73 1.46 -25.07
CA SER A 357 16.81 2.81 -24.51
C SER A 357 15.77 3.75 -25.12
N SER A 358 15.61 3.72 -26.45
CA SER A 358 14.57 4.47 -27.15
C SER A 358 13.16 4.08 -26.70
N HIS A 359 12.91 2.78 -26.49
CA HIS A 359 11.61 2.29 -26.03
C HIS A 359 11.27 2.80 -24.62
N VAL A 360 12.22 2.71 -23.69
CA VAL A 360 12.00 3.19 -22.31
C VAL A 360 11.76 4.71 -22.27
N LYS A 361 12.48 5.49 -23.08
CA LYS A 361 12.22 6.94 -23.23
C LYS A 361 10.83 7.23 -23.80
N TYR A 362 10.44 6.49 -24.85
CA TYR A 362 9.11 6.58 -25.45
C TYR A 362 8.00 6.27 -24.42
N LEU A 363 8.16 5.15 -23.69
CA LEU A 363 7.22 4.70 -22.68
C LEU A 363 7.09 5.71 -21.53
N LYS A 364 8.23 6.27 -21.10
CA LYS A 364 8.27 7.32 -20.08
C LYS A 364 7.48 8.55 -20.48
N LYS A 365 7.72 9.08 -21.68
CA LYS A 365 6.99 10.25 -22.21
C LYS A 365 5.49 10.00 -22.28
N LYS A 366 5.07 8.80 -22.70
CA LYS A 366 3.67 8.42 -22.79
C LYS A 366 2.99 8.31 -21.42
N CYS A 367 3.65 7.68 -20.45
CA CYS A 367 3.10 7.53 -19.10
C CYS A 367 3.04 8.87 -18.34
N LEU A 368 4.01 9.77 -18.54
CA LEU A 368 3.99 11.10 -17.92
C LEU A 368 2.78 11.93 -18.34
N LYS A 369 2.37 11.86 -19.62
CA LYS A 369 1.14 12.53 -20.10
C LYS A 369 -0.09 12.02 -19.36
N ILE A 370 -0.19 10.70 -19.14
CA ILE A 370 -1.30 10.08 -18.41
C ILE A 370 -1.25 10.44 -16.92
N LEU A 371 -0.06 10.49 -16.32
CA LEU A 371 0.09 10.90 -14.93
C LEU A 371 -0.33 12.35 -14.69
N ASN A 372 -0.17 13.24 -15.67
CA ASN A 372 -0.69 14.60 -15.57
C ASN A 372 -2.22 14.63 -15.51
N LEU A 373 -2.90 13.79 -16.30
CA LEU A 373 -4.35 13.61 -16.21
C LEU A 373 -4.76 13.03 -14.85
N LEU A 374 -4.02 12.03 -14.35
CA LEU A 374 -4.27 11.47 -13.02
C LEU A 374 -4.09 12.52 -11.90
N ARG A 375 -3.16 13.45 -12.07
CA ARG A 375 -2.93 14.57 -11.15
C ARG A 375 -4.12 15.54 -11.11
N ILE A 376 -4.74 15.78 -12.26
CA ILE A 376 -5.96 16.61 -12.37
C ILE A 376 -7.12 15.91 -11.64
N VAL A 377 -7.34 14.62 -11.91
CA VAL A 377 -8.41 13.83 -11.28
C VAL A 377 -8.17 13.58 -9.79
N GLY A 378 -6.92 13.65 -9.32
CA GLY A 378 -6.54 13.48 -7.91
C GLY A 378 -6.63 14.75 -7.06
N HIS A 379 -7.38 15.77 -7.50
CA HIS A 379 -7.50 17.04 -6.76
C HIS A 379 -8.21 16.86 -5.40
N THR A 380 -7.79 17.60 -4.36
CA THR A 380 -8.31 17.42 -3.00
C THR A 380 -9.78 17.82 -2.83
N ASN A 381 -10.27 18.76 -3.63
CA ASN A 381 -11.62 19.33 -3.44
C ASN A 381 -12.71 18.59 -4.22
N TRP A 382 -12.40 18.11 -5.43
CA TRP A 382 -13.37 17.51 -6.36
C TRP A 382 -12.90 16.17 -6.95
N GLY A 383 -11.68 15.74 -6.60
CA GLY A 383 -11.05 14.56 -7.18
C GLY A 383 -11.65 13.24 -6.73
N ALA A 384 -11.23 12.18 -7.41
CA ALA A 384 -11.69 10.83 -7.16
C ALA A 384 -11.12 10.25 -5.84
N ASP A 385 -11.83 9.28 -5.26
CA ASP A 385 -11.36 8.55 -4.09
C ASP A 385 -10.13 7.68 -4.40
N ARG A 386 -9.37 7.33 -3.36
CA ARG A 386 -8.15 6.52 -3.47
C ARG A 386 -8.34 5.21 -4.22
N ALA A 387 -9.45 4.49 -4.00
CA ALA A 387 -9.66 3.20 -4.66
C ALA A 387 -9.88 3.40 -6.17
N THR A 388 -10.66 4.42 -6.55
CA THR A 388 -10.83 4.81 -7.95
C THR A 388 -9.53 5.29 -8.58
N LEU A 389 -8.73 6.13 -7.90
CA LEU A 389 -7.44 6.59 -8.40
C LEU A 389 -6.44 5.44 -8.59
N LEU A 390 -6.37 4.50 -7.65
CA LEU A 390 -5.57 3.28 -7.81
C LEU A 390 -6.06 2.44 -8.99
N LYS A 391 -7.38 2.33 -9.19
CA LYS A 391 -7.96 1.64 -10.35
C LYS A 391 -7.58 2.33 -11.66
N LEU A 392 -7.68 3.66 -11.74
CA LEU A 392 -7.27 4.47 -12.90
C LEU A 392 -5.77 4.34 -13.19
N TYR A 393 -4.94 4.38 -12.14
CA TYR A 393 -3.50 4.16 -12.28
C TYR A 393 -3.20 2.76 -12.86
N ARG A 394 -3.86 1.71 -12.34
CA ARG A 394 -3.70 0.33 -12.81
C ARG A 394 -4.11 0.15 -14.27
N THR A 395 -5.21 0.78 -14.68
CA THR A 395 -5.77 0.63 -16.03
C THR A 395 -5.05 1.48 -17.07
N LEU A 396 -4.60 2.69 -16.72
CA LEU A 396 -4.06 3.64 -17.69
C LEU A 396 -2.53 3.68 -17.72
N VAL A 397 -1.86 3.58 -16.56
CA VAL A 397 -0.39 3.71 -16.45
C VAL A 397 0.25 2.33 -16.35
N ARG A 398 -0.14 1.53 -15.35
CA ARG A 398 0.48 0.21 -15.09
C ARG A 398 0.33 -0.73 -16.29
N SER A 399 -0.82 -0.73 -16.95
CA SER A 399 -1.06 -1.53 -18.15
C SER A 399 -0.09 -1.21 -19.30
N LYS A 400 0.36 0.05 -19.43
CA LYS A 400 1.37 0.45 -20.41
C LYS A 400 2.76 0.01 -20.00
N LEU A 401 3.09 0.09 -18.72
CA LEU A 401 4.36 -0.39 -18.17
C LEU A 401 4.50 -1.91 -18.30
N ASP A 402 3.39 -2.64 -18.14
CA ASP A 402 3.36 -4.11 -18.25
C ASP A 402 3.47 -4.59 -19.71
N TYR A 403 2.92 -3.85 -20.67
CA TYR A 403 2.85 -4.24 -22.08
C TYR A 403 4.24 -4.31 -22.73
N GLY A 404 4.61 -5.49 -23.26
CA GLY A 404 5.92 -5.71 -23.89
C GLY A 404 7.08 -5.94 -22.91
N SER A 405 6.82 -5.96 -21.59
CA SER A 405 7.85 -6.13 -20.55
C SER A 405 8.62 -7.45 -20.63
N VAL A 406 8.03 -8.49 -21.23
CA VAL A 406 8.72 -9.76 -21.52
C VAL A 406 9.86 -9.59 -22.53
N VAL A 407 9.75 -8.63 -23.45
CA VAL A 407 10.73 -8.36 -24.50
C VAL A 407 11.79 -7.37 -23.99
N PHE A 408 11.38 -6.14 -23.63
CA PHE A 408 12.31 -5.11 -23.20
C PHE A 408 12.83 -5.32 -21.78
N GLY A 409 12.23 -6.20 -20.99
CA GLY A 409 12.73 -6.59 -19.66
C GLY A 409 14.11 -7.26 -19.70
N SER A 410 14.60 -7.62 -20.89
CA SER A 410 15.98 -8.04 -21.13
C SER A 410 17.02 -6.91 -21.04
N ALA A 411 16.59 -5.65 -21.13
CA ALA A 411 17.46 -4.48 -21.10
C ALA A 411 18.27 -4.38 -19.78
N LYS A 412 19.38 -3.63 -19.83
CA LYS A 412 20.23 -3.39 -18.66
C LYS A 412 19.42 -2.77 -17.51
N LYS A 413 19.65 -3.22 -16.27
CA LYS A 413 18.92 -2.75 -15.08
C LYS A 413 18.90 -1.21 -14.95
N ASN A 414 20.01 -0.54 -15.28
CA ASN A 414 20.08 0.93 -15.23
C ASN A 414 19.09 1.63 -16.17
N ILE A 415 18.81 1.05 -17.34
CA ILE A 415 17.83 1.58 -18.30
C ILE A 415 16.42 1.32 -17.76
N LEU A 416 16.14 0.13 -17.24
CA LEU A 416 14.83 -0.23 -16.68
C LEU A 416 14.45 0.60 -15.45
N LYS A 417 15.43 0.91 -14.58
CA LYS A 417 15.23 1.78 -13.40
C LYS A 417 14.70 3.18 -13.75
N ALA A 418 14.84 3.64 -15.00
CA ALA A 418 14.27 4.91 -15.44
C ALA A 418 12.73 4.94 -15.44
N LEU A 419 12.07 3.77 -15.36
CA LEU A 419 10.61 3.62 -15.26
C LEU A 419 10.10 3.64 -13.81
N ASP A 420 10.94 3.32 -12.82
CA ASP A 420 10.54 3.28 -11.40
C ASP A 420 9.96 4.61 -10.89
N PRO A 421 10.53 5.79 -11.24
CA PRO A 421 9.96 7.07 -10.82
C PRO A 421 8.52 7.29 -11.30
N ILE A 422 8.16 6.76 -12.48
CA ILE A 422 6.81 6.85 -13.03
C ILE A 422 5.85 6.01 -12.20
N HIS A 423 6.27 4.79 -11.86
CA HIS A 423 5.53 3.88 -11.00
C HIS A 423 5.28 4.52 -9.63
N HIS A 424 6.34 5.01 -8.99
CA HIS A 424 6.24 5.66 -7.67
C HIS A 424 5.38 6.91 -7.72
N GLN A 425 5.52 7.75 -8.75
CA GLN A 425 4.73 8.96 -8.90
C GLN A 425 3.23 8.64 -9.07
N GLY A 426 2.90 7.62 -9.85
CA GLY A 426 1.52 7.13 -9.98
C GLY A 426 0.93 6.68 -8.65
N LEU A 427 1.69 5.90 -7.87
CA LEU A 427 1.25 5.46 -6.54
C LEU A 427 1.10 6.64 -5.56
N ARG A 428 2.03 7.60 -5.56
CA ARG A 428 1.93 8.79 -4.71
C ARG A 428 0.66 9.60 -5.01
N ILE A 429 0.37 9.83 -6.30
CA ILE A 429 -0.85 10.55 -6.70
C ILE A 429 -2.09 9.76 -6.26
N ALA A 430 -2.11 8.45 -6.48
CA ALA A 430 -3.26 7.62 -6.15
C ALA A 430 -3.52 7.48 -4.65
N LEU A 431 -2.46 7.49 -3.83
CA LEU A 431 -2.52 7.41 -2.38
C LEU A 431 -2.63 8.79 -1.69
N GLY A 432 -2.48 9.90 -2.42
CA GLY A 432 -2.31 11.22 -1.80
C GLY A 432 -1.03 11.36 -0.96
N ALA A 433 -0.04 10.49 -1.18
CA ALA A 433 1.17 10.42 -0.36
C ALA A 433 2.15 11.55 -0.70
N PHE A 434 2.84 12.07 0.31
CA PHE A 434 3.86 13.10 0.14
C PHE A 434 4.99 12.65 -0.80
N ARG A 435 5.70 13.61 -1.42
CA ARG A 435 6.89 13.32 -2.25
C ARG A 435 8.03 12.64 -1.48
N THR A 436 7.98 12.70 -0.15
CA THR A 436 9.00 12.18 0.77
C THR A 436 8.64 10.82 1.35
N SER A 437 7.43 10.30 1.11
CA SER A 437 7.00 8.99 1.61
C SER A 437 7.94 7.87 1.13
N PRO A 438 8.36 6.93 2.01
CA PRO A 438 9.19 5.80 1.65
C PRO A 438 8.53 4.89 0.60
N ILE A 439 9.31 4.46 -0.39
CA ILE A 439 8.80 3.65 -1.53
C ILE A 439 8.20 2.33 -1.08
N LYS A 440 8.82 1.66 -0.09
CA LYS A 440 8.32 0.37 0.44
C LYS A 440 6.94 0.55 1.09
N SER A 441 6.73 1.64 1.83
CA SER A 441 5.42 1.97 2.40
C SER A 441 4.39 2.25 1.31
N LEU A 442 4.76 2.94 0.22
CA LEU A 442 3.86 3.12 -0.93
C LEU A 442 3.41 1.79 -1.53
N TYR A 443 4.30 0.80 -1.63
CA TYR A 443 3.96 -0.53 -2.15
C TYR A 443 3.02 -1.30 -1.23
N ALA A 444 3.30 -1.31 0.07
CA ALA A 444 2.45 -1.96 1.06
C ALA A 444 1.04 -1.33 1.08
N GLU A 445 0.98 0.00 1.12
CA GLU A 445 -0.25 0.77 1.21
C GLU A 445 -1.08 0.71 -0.08
N ALA A 446 -0.44 0.75 -1.25
CA ALA A 446 -1.14 0.58 -2.52
C ALA A 446 -1.54 -0.87 -2.82
N GLY A 447 -0.97 -1.85 -2.11
CA GLY A 447 -1.05 -3.27 -2.45
C GLY A 447 -0.44 -3.57 -3.82
N GLU A 448 0.68 -2.92 -4.16
CA GLU A 448 1.35 -3.03 -5.46
C GLU A 448 2.80 -3.49 -5.31
N PRO A 449 3.27 -4.48 -6.10
CA PRO A 449 4.68 -4.87 -6.10
C PRO A 449 5.56 -3.82 -6.80
N SER A 450 6.88 -3.94 -6.64
CA SER A 450 7.82 -3.18 -7.47
C SER A 450 7.74 -3.64 -8.94
N LEU A 451 8.15 -2.77 -9.87
CA LEU A 451 8.14 -3.07 -11.30
C LEU A 451 9.02 -4.29 -11.63
N GLU A 452 10.18 -4.44 -11.00
CA GLU A 452 11.07 -5.59 -11.21
C GLU A 452 10.37 -6.92 -10.89
N HIS A 453 9.76 -7.05 -9.69
CA HIS A 453 9.00 -8.25 -9.32
C HIS A 453 7.81 -8.48 -10.26
N ARG A 454 7.15 -7.40 -10.71
CA ARG A 454 6.03 -7.49 -11.64
C ARG A 454 6.45 -8.00 -13.02
N HIS A 455 7.55 -7.50 -13.57
CA HIS A 455 8.10 -7.99 -14.83
C HIS A 455 8.51 -9.46 -14.74
N ILE A 456 9.11 -9.89 -13.63
CA ILE A 456 9.44 -11.31 -13.39
C ILE A 456 8.16 -12.15 -13.37
N LYS A 457 7.13 -11.73 -12.61
CA LYS A 457 5.83 -12.43 -12.57
C LYS A 457 5.20 -12.55 -13.96
N LEU A 458 5.22 -11.47 -14.75
CA LEU A 458 4.69 -11.47 -16.11
C LEU A 458 5.48 -12.41 -17.03
N ALA A 459 6.81 -12.44 -16.91
CA ALA A 459 7.66 -13.37 -17.65
C ALA A 459 7.36 -14.83 -17.27
N CYS A 460 7.20 -15.15 -15.98
CA CYS A 460 6.86 -16.50 -15.53
C CYS A 460 5.48 -16.94 -16.04
N ASN A 461 4.46 -16.09 -15.88
CA ASN A 461 3.12 -16.37 -16.40
C ASN A 461 3.12 -16.61 -17.92
N TYR A 462 3.97 -15.87 -18.63
CA TYR A 462 4.14 -16.03 -20.06
C TYR A 462 4.76 -17.39 -20.42
N VAL A 463 5.83 -17.80 -19.73
CA VAL A 463 6.46 -19.12 -19.92
C VAL A 463 5.48 -20.25 -19.63
N LEU A 464 4.69 -20.16 -18.56
CA LEU A 464 3.65 -21.15 -18.23
C LEU A 464 2.57 -21.22 -19.31
N LYS A 465 2.14 -20.07 -19.84
CA LYS A 465 1.18 -20.02 -20.94
C LYS A 465 1.74 -20.69 -22.20
N LEU A 466 3.02 -20.49 -22.52
CA LEU A 466 3.67 -21.19 -23.63
C LEU A 466 3.71 -22.71 -23.43
N LYS A 467 3.92 -23.22 -22.20
CA LYS A 467 3.84 -24.66 -21.88
C LYS A 467 2.46 -25.24 -22.15
N SER A 468 1.41 -24.48 -21.86
CA SER A 468 0.03 -24.97 -21.98
C SER A 468 -0.49 -25.08 -23.41
N LEU A 469 0.23 -24.57 -24.42
CA LEU A 469 -0.22 -24.55 -25.80
C LEU A 469 0.26 -25.83 -26.55
N PRO A 470 -0.67 -26.64 -27.11
CA PRO A 470 -0.30 -27.80 -27.91
C PRO A 470 0.38 -27.37 -29.22
N GLY A 471 1.46 -28.07 -29.61
CA GLY A 471 2.17 -27.87 -30.88
C GLY A 471 3.40 -26.95 -30.86
N ILE A 472 3.79 -26.38 -29.72
CA ILE A 472 5.06 -25.63 -29.59
C ILE A 472 6.17 -26.60 -29.17
N GLN A 473 7.16 -26.84 -30.03
CA GLN A 473 8.35 -27.63 -29.68
C GLN A 473 9.14 -26.95 -28.54
N TRP A 474 9.25 -27.64 -27.41
CA TRP A 474 9.99 -27.18 -26.24
C TRP A 474 11.49 -27.28 -26.49
N ASN A 475 12.07 -26.22 -27.07
CA ASN A 475 13.49 -26.19 -27.44
C ASN A 475 14.38 -25.65 -26.31
N ALA A 476 15.66 -26.03 -26.28
CA ALA A 476 16.68 -25.62 -25.28
C ALA A 476 16.78 -24.10 -25.01
N ASN A 477 16.27 -23.27 -25.92
CA ASN A 477 16.25 -21.80 -25.76
C ASN A 477 15.05 -21.28 -24.98
N VAL A 478 13.90 -21.98 -25.02
CA VAL A 478 12.77 -21.71 -24.12
C VAL A 478 13.18 -22.08 -22.70
N ASP A 479 13.95 -23.15 -22.55
CA ASP A 479 14.64 -23.49 -21.30
C ASP A 479 15.63 -22.43 -20.88
N ASN A 480 16.42 -21.83 -21.77
CA ASN A 480 17.32 -20.72 -21.41
C ASN A 480 16.57 -19.44 -21.01
N LEU A 481 15.42 -19.14 -21.63
CA LEU A 481 14.55 -18.02 -21.23
C LEU A 481 13.88 -18.28 -19.88
N ALA A 482 13.38 -19.50 -19.68
CA ALA A 482 12.82 -19.95 -18.41
C ALA A 482 13.89 -19.96 -17.31
N LYS A 483 15.10 -20.47 -17.60
CA LYS A 483 16.27 -20.42 -16.72
C LYS A 483 16.76 -19.00 -16.49
N ALA A 484 16.70 -18.09 -17.46
CA ALA A 484 17.06 -16.68 -17.24
C ALA A 484 16.02 -15.95 -16.38
N ALA A 485 14.74 -16.24 -16.56
CA ALA A 485 13.66 -15.73 -15.72
C ALA A 485 13.72 -16.31 -14.30
N LEU A 486 13.96 -17.62 -14.16
CA LEU A 486 14.17 -18.31 -12.88
C LEU A 486 15.48 -17.87 -12.22
N ASN A 487 16.58 -17.72 -12.94
CA ASN A 487 17.86 -17.26 -12.40
C ASN A 487 17.77 -15.81 -11.94
N ARG A 488 16.98 -14.95 -12.61
CA ARG A 488 16.65 -13.61 -12.09
C ARG A 488 15.77 -13.66 -10.84
N ALA A 489 14.87 -14.64 -10.74
CA ALA A 489 14.08 -14.87 -9.54
C ALA A 489 14.93 -15.46 -8.39
N SER A 490 15.91 -16.30 -8.72
CA SER A 490 16.87 -16.96 -7.81
C SER A 490 17.93 -16.00 -7.30
N CYS A 491 18.51 -15.15 -8.16
CA CYS A 491 19.41 -14.05 -7.77
C CYS A 491 18.68 -12.90 -7.03
N SER A 492 17.34 -12.93 -6.95
CA SER A 492 16.55 -11.98 -6.17
C SER A 492 16.24 -12.49 -4.76
N GLY A 493 16.47 -13.79 -4.46
CA GLY A 493 16.18 -14.39 -3.15
C GLY A 493 14.75 -14.11 -2.62
N LYS A 494 13.79 -13.79 -3.50
CA LYS A 494 12.49 -13.21 -3.14
C LYS A 494 11.39 -13.65 -4.12
N LEU A 495 11.01 -14.91 -4.05
CA LEU A 495 9.69 -15.36 -4.52
C LEU A 495 8.80 -15.46 -3.29
N ILE A 496 8.15 -14.35 -2.94
CA ILE A 496 7.17 -14.30 -1.86
C ILE A 496 5.82 -14.72 -2.44
N CYS A 497 5.26 -15.81 -1.93
CA CYS A 497 3.89 -16.24 -2.20
C CYS A 497 2.93 -15.19 -1.62
N TRP A 498 2.13 -14.54 -2.49
CA TRP A 498 1.22 -13.46 -2.10
C TRP A 498 -0.10 -13.96 -1.48
N SER A 499 -0.36 -15.27 -1.45
CA SER A 499 -1.48 -15.88 -0.73
C SER A 499 -1.20 -16.05 0.76
N ASP A 500 0.07 -16.14 1.16
CA ASP A 500 0.45 -16.49 2.54
C ASP A 500 0.85 -15.27 3.38
N LEU A 501 1.05 -14.11 2.73
CA LEU A 501 1.50 -12.88 3.41
C LEU A 501 0.35 -12.00 3.95
N LYS A 502 -0.91 -12.38 3.72
CA LYS A 502 -2.07 -11.57 4.12
C LYS A 502 -2.70 -11.95 5.47
N PRO A 503 -2.64 -13.22 5.95
CA PRO A 503 -3.15 -13.54 7.28
C PRO A 503 -2.07 -13.48 8.37
N ASN A 504 -0.87 -14.05 8.18
CA ASN A 504 -0.09 -14.49 9.34
C ASN A 504 0.87 -13.46 9.97
N ILE A 505 1.36 -12.46 9.23
CA ILE A 505 2.24 -11.42 9.84
C ILE A 505 1.40 -10.36 10.55
N ASN A 506 0.25 -10.00 9.97
CA ASN A 506 -0.72 -9.15 10.65
C ASN A 506 -1.40 -9.90 11.79
N ALA A 507 -1.82 -11.16 11.65
CA ALA A 507 -2.50 -11.87 12.73
C ALA A 507 -1.61 -12.16 13.93
N TYR A 508 -0.29 -12.34 13.79
CA TYR A 508 0.59 -12.58 14.95
C TYR A 508 1.01 -11.28 15.65
N ILE A 509 1.39 -10.24 14.89
CA ILE A 509 1.75 -8.94 15.46
C ILE A 509 0.51 -8.22 16.02
N HIS A 510 -0.66 -8.40 15.40
CA HIS A 510 -1.91 -7.95 15.97
C HIS A 510 -2.42 -8.89 17.08
N SER A 511 -2.40 -10.22 17.01
CA SER A 511 -3.05 -11.03 18.09
C SER A 511 -2.37 -10.90 19.46
N VAL A 512 -1.07 -10.61 19.51
CA VAL A 512 -0.34 -10.44 20.78
C VAL A 512 -0.52 -9.03 21.37
N TRP A 513 -0.76 -8.00 20.56
CA TRP A 513 -0.93 -6.61 21.03
C TRP A 513 -2.37 -6.09 21.00
N GLN A 514 -3.26 -6.67 20.20
CA GLN A 514 -4.61 -6.16 19.92
C GLN A 514 -5.67 -6.60 20.95
N LYS A 515 -5.33 -7.48 21.91
CA LYS A 515 -6.32 -8.04 22.86
C LYS A 515 -6.25 -7.51 24.29
N ASN A 516 -5.20 -6.80 24.70
CA ASN A 516 -5.03 -6.40 26.10
C ASN A 516 -5.22 -4.88 26.28
N TRP A 517 -6.48 -4.47 26.36
CA TRP A 517 -6.94 -3.10 26.62
C TRP A 517 -6.34 -2.48 27.89
N ASP A 518 -5.98 -3.35 28.84
CA ASP A 518 -5.51 -3.00 30.18
C ASP A 518 -4.23 -2.14 30.16
N ALA A 519 -3.29 -2.44 29.26
CA ALA A 519 -2.02 -1.72 29.18
C ALA A 519 -2.16 -0.33 28.53
N ASP A 520 -3.09 -0.17 27.59
CA ASP A 520 -3.32 1.11 26.92
C ASP A 520 -4.23 2.04 27.73
N LEU A 521 -5.24 1.50 28.42
CA LEU A 521 -6.02 2.25 29.41
C LEU A 521 -5.13 2.77 30.54
N TYR A 522 -4.17 1.94 30.97
CA TYR A 522 -3.18 2.30 31.96
C TYR A 522 -2.27 3.46 31.52
N ARG A 523 -1.74 3.39 30.29
CA ARG A 523 -0.92 4.46 29.69
C ARG A 523 -1.71 5.76 29.60
N LEU A 524 -2.97 5.66 29.20
CA LEU A 524 -3.88 6.80 29.09
C LEU A 524 -4.09 7.47 30.45
N PHE A 525 -4.36 6.69 31.50
CA PHE A 525 -4.53 7.22 32.84
C PHE A 525 -3.29 7.98 33.35
N ARG A 526 -2.09 7.43 33.11
CA ARG A 526 -0.82 8.09 33.46
C ARG A 526 -0.68 9.46 32.82
N GLU A 527 -0.82 9.52 31.50
CA GLU A 527 -0.59 10.75 30.73
C GLU A 527 -1.64 11.82 31.08
N MET A 528 -2.89 11.42 31.36
CA MET A 528 -3.94 12.36 31.78
C MET A 528 -3.65 13.04 33.12
N LEU A 529 -3.22 12.27 34.13
CA LEU A 529 -2.84 12.85 35.44
C LEU A 529 -1.63 13.78 35.32
N TYR A 530 -0.65 13.42 34.49
CA TYR A 530 0.52 14.25 34.27
C TYR A 530 0.17 15.56 33.53
N MET A 531 -0.63 15.51 32.47
CA MET A 531 -1.07 16.71 31.76
C MET A 531 -1.87 17.66 32.67
N ALA A 532 -2.67 17.13 33.59
CA ALA A 532 -3.40 17.92 34.59
C ALA A 532 -2.45 18.67 35.55
N LEU A 533 -1.39 18.01 36.03
CA LEU A 533 -0.32 18.64 36.82
C LEU A 533 0.41 19.75 36.03
N VAL A 534 0.73 19.47 34.76
CA VAL A 534 1.43 20.41 33.89
C VAL A 534 0.56 21.63 33.53
N LEU A 535 -0.76 21.47 33.44
CA LEU A 535 -1.69 22.58 33.23
C LEU A 535 -1.77 23.51 34.46
N TYR A 536 -1.66 22.97 35.66
CA TYR A 536 -1.77 23.74 36.91
C TYR A 536 -0.60 24.72 37.13
N ALA A 537 0.64 24.29 36.89
CA ALA A 537 1.84 25.07 37.17
C ALA A 537 1.90 26.47 36.51
N PRO A 538 1.70 26.62 35.18
CA PRO A 538 1.73 27.93 34.54
C PRO A 538 0.51 28.78 34.89
N SER A 539 -0.64 28.17 35.21
CA SER A 539 -1.82 28.90 35.69
C SER A 539 -1.57 29.54 37.06
N LEU A 540 -0.83 28.85 37.93
CA LEU A 540 -0.37 29.39 39.21
C LEU A 540 0.61 30.55 39.03
N ALA A 541 1.54 30.43 38.07
CA ALA A 541 2.46 31.50 37.72
C ALA A 541 1.74 32.74 37.15
N LEU A 542 0.75 32.54 36.29
CA LEU A 542 -0.06 33.64 35.74
C LEU A 542 -0.87 34.34 36.83
N ASN A 543 -1.45 33.58 37.76
CA ASN A 543 -2.15 34.12 38.93
C ASN A 543 -1.21 35.00 39.78
N ALA A 544 0.02 34.54 40.04
CA ALA A 544 1.00 35.30 40.81
C ALA A 544 1.49 36.57 40.11
N VAL A 545 1.68 36.53 38.79
CA VAL A 545 2.22 37.67 38.00
C VAL A 545 1.17 38.73 37.68
N THR A 546 -0.08 38.32 37.41
CA THR A 546 -1.13 39.23 36.91
C THR A 546 -2.26 39.47 37.91
N GLY A 547 -2.34 38.70 38.99
CA GLY A 547 -3.50 38.71 39.89
C GLY A 547 -4.77 38.08 39.29
N PHE A 548 -4.70 37.52 38.08
CA PHE A 548 -5.83 36.90 37.40
C PHE A 548 -6.31 35.64 38.14
N SER A 549 -7.62 35.35 38.12
CA SER A 549 -8.19 34.16 38.79
C SER A 549 -7.50 32.87 38.34
N LEU A 550 -7.01 32.07 39.30
CA LEU A 550 -6.35 30.78 39.05
C LEU A 550 -7.21 29.86 38.18
N TRP A 551 -8.49 29.69 38.53
CA TRP A 551 -9.42 28.86 37.75
C TRP A 551 -9.74 29.46 36.38
N GLY A 552 -9.78 30.79 36.28
CA GLY A 552 -9.86 31.48 35.00
C GLY A 552 -8.66 31.17 34.11
N ALA A 553 -7.45 31.12 34.68
CA ALA A 553 -6.21 30.79 33.97
C ALA A 553 -6.19 29.33 33.51
N VAL A 554 -6.63 28.40 34.37
CA VAL A 554 -6.71 26.96 34.03
C VAL A 554 -7.68 26.74 32.86
N ILE A 555 -8.88 27.32 32.93
CA ILE A 555 -9.91 27.15 31.90
C ILE A 555 -9.45 27.76 30.58
N SER A 556 -8.94 28.99 30.59
CA SER A 556 -8.54 29.68 29.35
C SER A 556 -7.43 28.93 28.62
N VAL A 557 -6.39 28.50 29.34
CA VAL A 557 -5.22 27.82 28.79
C VAL A 557 -5.59 26.41 28.33
N GLY A 558 -6.37 25.67 29.11
CA GLY A 558 -6.80 24.32 28.75
C GLY A 558 -7.74 24.30 27.55
N VAL A 559 -8.67 25.25 27.42
CA VAL A 559 -9.56 25.37 26.25
C VAL A 559 -8.77 25.71 25.00
N VAL A 560 -7.91 26.73 25.06
CA VAL A 560 -7.05 27.11 23.92
C VAL A 560 -6.19 25.93 23.49
N CYS A 561 -5.56 25.23 24.45
CA CYS A 561 -4.71 24.07 24.18
C CYS A 561 -5.47 22.94 23.48
N THR A 562 -6.64 22.61 24.00
CA THR A 562 -7.47 21.52 23.50
C THR A 562 -7.92 21.79 22.07
N ILE A 563 -8.40 23.02 21.78
CA ILE A 563 -8.90 23.39 20.45
C ILE A 563 -7.79 23.34 19.40
N TYR A 564 -6.62 23.96 19.64
CA TYR A 564 -5.57 23.97 18.62
C TYR A 564 -5.02 22.56 18.39
N THR A 565 -4.93 21.74 19.43
CA THR A 565 -4.45 20.36 19.33
C THR A 565 -5.42 19.51 18.50
N ALA A 566 -6.72 19.63 18.77
CA ALA A 566 -7.75 18.92 18.02
C ALA A 566 -7.78 19.34 16.54
N LEU A 567 -7.59 20.62 16.21
CA LEU A 567 -7.62 21.10 14.83
C LEU A 567 -6.33 20.79 14.05
N GLY A 568 -5.17 20.96 14.69
CA GLY A 568 -3.87 20.94 14.04
C GLY A 568 -3.28 19.54 13.80
N GLY A 569 -3.56 18.58 14.68
CA GLY A 569 -2.96 17.24 14.66
C GLY A 569 -1.43 17.26 14.82
N MET A 570 -0.81 16.07 14.79
CA MET A 570 0.61 15.88 15.10
C MET A 570 1.59 16.80 14.34
N LYS A 571 1.31 17.13 13.08
CA LYS A 571 2.19 18.01 12.30
C LYS A 571 2.18 19.44 12.82
N ALA A 572 1.00 19.96 13.18
CA ALA A 572 0.91 21.30 13.76
C ALA A 572 1.56 21.34 15.14
N VAL A 573 1.33 20.30 15.95
CA VAL A 573 1.95 20.15 17.29
C VAL A 573 3.48 20.21 17.20
N LEU A 574 4.09 19.47 16.27
CA LEU A 574 5.56 19.51 16.09
C LEU A 574 6.10 20.90 15.70
N TRP A 575 5.36 21.66 14.89
CA TRP A 575 5.74 23.02 14.50
C TRP A 575 5.59 24.01 15.66
N THR A 576 4.50 23.93 16.42
CA THR A 576 4.30 24.78 17.59
C THR A 576 5.33 24.50 18.66
N ASP A 577 5.64 23.22 18.94
CA ASP A 577 6.65 22.81 19.93
C ASP A 577 8.03 23.38 19.57
N SER A 578 8.39 23.35 18.28
CA SER A 578 9.68 23.88 17.80
C SER A 578 9.83 25.38 18.05
N PHE A 579 8.75 26.15 17.87
CA PHE A 579 8.74 27.59 18.17
C PHE A 579 8.71 27.86 19.69
N GLN A 580 7.96 27.06 20.44
CA GLN A 580 7.79 27.19 21.89
C GLN A 580 9.10 26.99 22.66
N VAL A 581 9.99 26.12 22.20
CA VAL A 581 11.34 25.95 22.80
C VAL A 581 12.16 27.24 22.70
N ILE A 582 12.05 27.99 21.60
CA ILE A 582 12.76 29.27 21.44
C ILE A 582 12.25 30.28 22.46
N MET A 583 10.92 30.40 22.61
CA MET A 583 10.31 31.30 23.59
C MET A 583 10.70 30.97 25.02
N MET A 584 10.75 29.67 25.37
CA MET A 584 11.20 29.21 26.68
C MET A 584 12.67 29.56 26.94
N MET A 585 13.56 29.36 25.96
CA MET A 585 14.97 29.70 26.07
C MET A 585 15.21 31.20 26.28
N VAL A 586 14.51 32.05 25.50
CA VAL A 586 14.63 33.51 25.63
C VAL A 586 14.11 33.98 27.00
N GLY A 587 12.98 33.42 27.47
CA GLY A 587 12.42 33.75 28.78
C GLY A 587 13.36 33.41 29.93
N LEU A 588 13.93 32.19 29.94
CA LEU A 588 14.89 31.77 30.97
C LEU A 588 16.18 32.61 30.93
N LEU A 589 16.68 32.92 29.73
CA LEU A 589 17.89 33.72 29.58
C LEU A 589 17.69 35.16 30.11
N ALA A 590 16.53 35.77 29.84
CA ALA A 590 16.21 37.11 30.34
C ALA A 590 16.21 37.17 31.88
N VAL A 591 15.59 36.19 32.54
CA VAL A 591 15.57 36.08 34.00
C VAL A 591 16.97 35.85 34.56
N LEU A 592 17.77 35.00 33.92
CA LEU A 592 19.13 34.70 34.37
C LEU A 592 20.05 35.93 34.26
N ILE A 593 20.03 36.64 33.12
CA ILE A 593 20.86 37.84 32.92
C ILE A 593 20.51 38.89 33.97
N ARG A 594 19.22 39.16 34.16
CA ARG A 594 18.78 40.17 35.10
C ARG A 594 19.03 39.76 36.55
N GLY A 595 18.83 38.48 36.89
CA GLY A 595 19.19 37.91 38.20
C GLY A 595 20.69 38.09 38.52
N ALA A 596 21.56 37.87 37.52
CA ALA A 596 23.00 38.11 37.67
C ALA A 596 23.34 39.59 37.91
N THR A 597 22.65 40.51 37.24
CA THR A 597 22.90 41.95 37.44
C THR A 597 22.34 42.54 38.74
N THR A 598 21.29 41.94 39.31
CA THR A 598 20.57 42.50 40.48
C THR A 598 21.10 42.00 41.82
N VAL A 599 21.51 40.73 41.90
CA VAL A 599 21.98 40.14 43.17
C VAL A 599 23.46 40.47 43.45
N GLY A 600 24.30 40.59 42.41
CA GLY A 600 25.72 40.90 42.53
C GLY A 600 26.62 39.90 41.78
N SER A 601 27.92 39.89 42.09
CA SER A 601 28.90 39.01 41.43
C SER A 601 28.61 37.53 41.71
N TRP A 602 29.01 36.67 40.76
CA TRP A 602 28.82 35.22 40.88
C TRP A 602 29.42 34.63 42.17
N ASP A 603 30.60 35.11 42.58
CA ASP A 603 31.28 34.61 43.78
C ASP A 603 30.45 34.86 45.05
N ALA A 604 29.85 36.05 45.17
CA ALA A 604 28.98 36.39 46.31
C ALA A 604 27.71 35.52 46.34
N VAL A 605 27.12 35.27 45.16
CA VAL A 605 25.95 34.40 45.01
C VAL A 605 26.28 32.94 45.37
N TRP A 606 27.44 32.45 44.91
CA TRP A 606 27.90 31.09 45.19
C TRP A 606 28.20 30.89 46.68
N ASP A 607 28.82 31.87 47.33
CA ASP A 607 29.11 31.79 48.76
C ASP A 607 27.84 31.92 49.62
N SER A 608 26.86 32.74 49.22
CA SER A 608 25.52 32.75 49.81
C SER A 608 24.85 31.37 49.72
N ALA A 609 24.94 30.72 48.56
CA ALA A 609 24.37 29.40 48.33
C ALA A 609 25.01 28.30 49.21
N LYS A 610 26.34 28.38 49.43
CA LYS A 610 27.06 27.51 50.37
C LYS A 610 26.66 27.79 51.83
N ARG A 611 26.67 29.05 52.24
CA ARG A 611 26.38 29.48 53.63
C ARG A 611 24.99 29.05 54.07
N THR A 612 24.06 29.05 53.14
CA THR A 612 22.68 28.67 53.38
C THR A 612 22.38 27.18 53.15
N GLY A 613 23.41 26.39 52.85
CA GLY A 613 23.32 24.93 52.70
C GLY A 613 22.45 24.45 51.54
N ARG A 614 22.25 25.30 50.52
CA ARG A 614 21.39 25.01 49.35
C ARG A 614 22.12 24.24 48.24
N VAL A 615 23.45 24.23 48.28
CA VAL A 615 24.32 23.50 47.36
C VAL A 615 24.98 22.36 48.13
N LYS A 616 24.56 21.13 47.85
CA LYS A 616 25.12 19.89 48.42
C LYS A 616 25.38 18.91 47.28
N PHE A 617 26.66 18.69 46.96
CA PHE A 617 27.07 17.78 45.89
C PHE A 617 27.59 16.43 46.40
N ASP A 618 27.77 16.31 47.71
CA ASP A 618 28.60 15.31 48.39
C ASP A 618 27.80 14.27 49.21
N ASP A 619 26.48 14.19 49.04
CA ASP A 619 25.67 13.16 49.71
C ASP A 619 25.71 11.82 48.95
N PHE A 620 26.82 11.09 49.16
CA PHE A 620 27.09 9.76 48.57
C PHE A 620 26.51 8.59 49.38
N ARG A 621 25.64 8.85 50.36
CA ARG A 621 25.01 7.79 51.16
C ARG A 621 24.18 6.86 50.27
N VAL A 622 24.35 5.56 50.45
CA VAL A 622 23.62 4.50 49.72
C VAL A 622 22.22 4.25 50.30
N ASP A 623 21.81 5.01 51.30
CA ASP A 623 20.48 4.91 51.91
C ASP A 623 19.38 5.39 50.94
N PRO A 624 18.45 4.51 50.50
CA PRO A 624 17.39 4.85 49.56
C PRO A 624 16.27 5.71 50.19
N SER A 625 16.29 5.90 51.51
CA SER A 625 15.38 6.81 52.23
C SER A 625 15.78 8.28 52.06
N VAL A 626 17.03 8.55 51.69
CA VAL A 626 17.50 9.92 51.41
C VAL A 626 16.83 10.41 50.13
N ARG A 627 16.07 11.51 50.24
CA ARG A 627 15.30 12.08 49.11
C ARG A 627 16.17 12.37 47.87
N HIS A 628 17.36 12.94 48.07
CA HIS A 628 18.25 13.38 46.99
C HIS A 628 19.73 13.00 47.25
N SER A 629 20.07 11.71 47.25
CA SER A 629 21.47 11.26 47.21
C SER A 629 21.99 11.18 45.78
N VAL A 630 23.32 11.16 45.60
CA VAL A 630 23.96 10.97 44.28
C VAL A 630 23.45 9.68 43.63
N TRP A 631 23.30 8.59 44.38
CA TRP A 631 22.81 7.31 43.86
C TRP A 631 21.34 7.34 43.48
N ALA A 632 20.48 8.00 44.26
CA ALA A 632 19.07 8.18 43.92
C ALA A 632 18.90 9.02 42.65
N LEU A 633 19.75 10.05 42.47
CA LEU A 633 19.76 10.88 41.27
C LEU A 633 20.31 10.12 40.06
N VAL A 634 21.42 9.39 40.17
CA VAL A 634 22.02 8.70 39.03
C VAL A 634 21.24 7.44 38.65
N ILE A 635 21.02 6.54 39.61
CA ILE A 635 20.39 5.23 39.34
C ILE A 635 18.87 5.33 39.36
N GLY A 636 18.30 5.99 40.37
CA GLY A 636 16.84 6.11 40.50
C GLY A 636 16.22 6.82 39.30
N THR A 637 16.72 8.03 38.98
CA THR A 637 16.18 8.77 37.82
C THR A 637 16.50 8.13 36.48
N TYR A 638 17.57 7.32 36.36
CA TYR A 638 17.85 6.59 35.12
C TYR A 638 16.65 5.74 34.70
N PHE A 639 16.06 4.97 35.62
CA PHE A 639 14.87 4.16 35.32
C PHE A 639 13.65 5.02 35.00
N THR A 640 13.49 6.17 35.66
CA THR A 640 12.43 7.13 35.34
C THR A 640 12.58 7.66 33.90
N TRP A 641 13.78 8.09 33.51
CA TRP A 641 14.02 8.61 32.16
C TRP A 641 13.92 7.53 31.09
N VAL A 642 14.39 6.31 31.35
CA VAL A 642 14.20 5.17 30.44
C VAL A 642 12.71 4.89 30.25
N SER A 643 11.88 4.99 31.30
CA SER A 643 10.42 4.89 31.16
C SER A 643 9.86 6.02 30.30
N VAL A 644 10.27 7.27 30.54
CA VAL A 644 9.79 8.46 29.81
C VAL A 644 10.13 8.42 28.32
N TYR A 645 11.33 7.99 27.92
CA TYR A 645 11.71 7.94 26.51
C TYR A 645 11.39 6.60 25.83
N GLY A 646 11.45 5.49 26.58
CA GLY A 646 11.30 4.15 26.03
C GLY A 646 9.87 3.62 25.99
N THR A 647 8.99 4.11 26.88
CA THR A 647 7.61 3.59 27.00
C THR A 647 6.52 4.63 26.76
N ASN A 648 6.87 5.91 26.64
CA ASN A 648 5.89 6.97 26.41
C ASN A 648 5.49 7.05 24.93
N GLN A 649 4.18 6.98 24.70
CA GLN A 649 3.59 7.07 23.37
C GLN A 649 3.95 8.37 22.65
N ALA A 650 4.02 9.51 23.35
CA ALA A 650 4.37 10.78 22.72
C ALA A 650 5.77 10.76 22.09
N GLN A 651 6.73 10.12 22.75
CA GLN A 651 8.10 10.03 22.24
C GLN A 651 8.21 9.00 21.10
N VAL A 652 7.54 7.85 21.24
CA VAL A 652 7.48 6.82 20.19
C VAL A 652 6.84 7.39 18.92
N GLN A 653 5.75 8.14 19.06
CA GLN A 653 5.03 8.73 17.95
C GLN A 653 5.87 9.80 17.25
N ARG A 654 6.61 10.64 17.99
CA ARG A 654 7.60 11.58 17.43
C ARG A 654 8.69 10.86 16.64
N ALA A 655 9.28 9.80 17.20
CA ALA A 655 10.29 8.99 16.50
C ALA A 655 9.72 8.35 15.22
N ALA A 656 8.47 7.91 15.23
CA ALA A 656 7.78 7.34 14.07
C ALA A 656 7.46 8.37 12.96
N THR A 657 7.46 9.68 13.26
CA THR A 657 7.31 10.72 12.23
C THR A 657 8.58 10.95 11.41
N CYS A 658 9.73 10.46 11.88
CA CYS A 658 11.00 10.56 11.17
C CYS A 658 11.02 9.63 9.94
N ARG A 659 11.75 10.02 8.89
CA ARG A 659 11.79 9.26 7.63
C ARG A 659 12.61 7.97 7.74
N THR A 660 13.63 8.00 8.59
CA THR A 660 14.57 6.89 8.81
C THR A 660 14.88 6.73 10.29
N LEU A 661 15.37 5.54 10.67
CA LEU A 661 15.84 5.26 12.03
C LEU A 661 16.99 6.19 12.43
N LYS A 662 17.91 6.50 11.50
CA LYS A 662 19.03 7.42 11.74
C LYS A 662 18.53 8.82 12.09
N ASP A 663 17.51 9.31 11.38
CA ASP A 663 16.92 10.62 11.67
C ASP A 663 16.28 10.66 13.06
N ALA A 664 15.59 9.59 13.48
CA ALA A 664 15.02 9.47 14.82
C ALA A 664 16.10 9.42 15.92
N GLN A 665 17.20 8.70 15.67
CA GLN A 665 18.35 8.65 16.58
C GLN A 665 19.02 10.02 16.72
N ILE A 666 19.23 10.73 15.61
CA ILE A 666 19.80 12.09 15.62
C ILE A 666 18.89 13.04 16.41
N ALA A 667 17.57 12.98 16.20
CA ALA A 667 16.61 13.79 16.96
C ALA A 667 16.71 13.53 18.47
N MET A 668 16.87 12.26 18.88
CA MET A 668 17.04 11.89 20.29
C MET A 668 18.38 12.38 20.86
N TRP A 669 19.46 12.29 20.08
CA TRP A 669 20.77 12.84 20.47
C TRP A 669 20.78 14.37 20.56
N MET A 670 20.03 15.07 19.70
CA MET A 670 19.87 16.52 19.76
C MET A 670 19.09 16.99 20.99
N ASN A 671 18.19 16.16 21.52
CA ASN A 671 17.40 16.50 22.70
C ASN A 671 18.26 16.57 23.98
N PHE A 672 19.30 15.72 24.10
CA PHE A 672 20.19 15.69 25.25
C PHE A 672 20.85 17.05 25.59
N PRO A 673 21.59 17.72 24.68
CA PRO A 673 22.20 19.01 24.99
C PRO A 673 21.16 20.10 25.27
N GLY A 674 20.01 20.08 24.57
CA GLY A 674 18.92 21.02 24.82
C GLY A 674 18.38 20.92 26.26
N LEU A 675 18.11 19.69 26.72
CA LEU A 675 17.66 19.44 28.09
C LEU A 675 18.71 19.85 29.13
N CYS A 676 19.99 19.55 28.89
CA CYS A 676 21.08 19.97 29.78
C CYS A 676 21.13 21.49 29.93
N ILE A 677 21.07 22.25 28.82
CA ILE A 677 21.10 23.71 28.84
C ILE A 677 19.96 24.27 29.67
N ILE A 678 18.72 23.81 29.42
CA ILE A 678 17.53 24.28 30.15
C ILE A 678 17.66 23.94 31.64
N LEU A 679 18.09 22.73 31.98
CA LEU A 679 18.25 22.30 33.37
C LEU A 679 19.27 23.15 34.13
N TYR A 680 20.45 23.40 33.53
CA TYR A 680 21.47 24.26 34.13
C TYR A 680 20.96 25.69 34.33
N MET A 681 20.28 26.26 33.34
CA MET A 681 19.66 27.60 33.44
C MET A 681 18.67 27.66 34.61
N CYS A 682 17.78 26.67 34.75
CA CYS A 682 16.84 26.58 35.87
C CYS A 682 17.55 26.45 37.23
N CYS A 683 18.60 25.63 37.32
CA CYS A 683 19.40 25.50 38.55
C CYS A 683 20.09 26.83 38.92
N PHE A 684 20.69 27.53 37.96
CA PHE A 684 21.30 28.84 38.20
C PHE A 684 20.28 29.86 38.66
N ILE A 685 19.11 29.96 38.01
CA ILE A 685 18.02 30.83 38.45
C ILE A 685 17.62 30.50 39.90
N GLY A 686 17.53 29.21 40.26
CA GLY A 686 17.25 28.78 41.63
C GLY A 686 18.30 29.24 42.64
N ILE A 687 19.59 29.25 42.28
CA ILE A 687 20.69 29.75 43.11
C ILE A 687 20.61 31.27 43.27
N TYR A 688 20.39 32.01 42.17
CA TYR A 688 20.21 33.47 42.21
C TYR A 688 19.00 33.86 43.08
N MET A 689 17.87 33.16 42.91
CA MET A 689 16.68 33.34 43.73
C MET A 689 16.97 33.06 45.22
N ALA A 690 17.74 32.02 45.52
CA ALA A 690 18.10 31.67 46.90
C ALA A 690 19.01 32.70 47.57
N ALA A 691 19.85 33.39 46.80
CA ALA A 691 20.71 34.49 47.25
C ALA A 691 19.93 35.82 47.38
N PHE A 692 19.02 36.11 46.45
CA PHE A 692 18.15 37.28 46.51
C PHE A 692 17.25 37.26 47.76
N TYR A 693 16.62 36.11 48.04
CA TYR A 693 15.81 35.87 49.23
C TYR A 693 16.62 35.33 50.42
N GLU A 694 17.91 35.69 50.53
CA GLU A 694 18.73 35.28 51.67
C GLU A 694 18.21 35.86 53.00
N ASN A 695 17.84 37.14 52.99
CA ASN A 695 17.44 37.88 54.19
C ASN A 695 15.93 37.89 54.44
N CYS A 696 15.13 37.54 53.44
CA CYS A 696 13.66 37.56 53.51
C CYS A 696 13.10 36.27 52.93
N ASP A 697 12.37 35.48 53.73
CA ASP A 697 11.65 34.30 53.25
C ASP A 697 10.18 34.68 52.91
N PRO A 698 9.84 34.86 51.62
CA PRO A 698 8.50 35.31 51.21
C PRO A 698 7.39 34.28 51.52
N LEU A 699 7.74 33.00 51.70
CA LEU A 699 6.78 31.94 52.05
C LEU A 699 6.38 32.01 53.53
N LYS A 700 7.33 32.22 54.44
CA LYS A 700 7.06 32.36 55.89
C LYS A 700 6.46 33.72 56.24
N ALA A 701 6.84 34.76 55.50
CA ALA A 701 6.26 36.09 55.64
C ALA A 701 4.81 36.18 55.08
N LYS A 702 4.25 35.07 54.58
CA LYS A 702 2.88 34.93 54.04
C LYS A 702 2.57 35.83 52.82
N PHE A 703 3.59 36.35 52.15
CA PHE A 703 3.40 36.99 50.83
C PHE A 703 3.01 35.98 49.76
N VAL A 704 3.27 34.69 50.00
CA VAL A 704 3.06 33.61 49.04
C VAL A 704 2.37 32.43 49.72
N GLY A 705 1.29 31.93 49.11
CA GLY A 705 0.54 30.77 49.62
C GLY A 705 1.16 29.42 49.27
N ASP A 706 1.95 29.35 48.19
CA ASP A 706 2.58 28.12 47.69
C ASP A 706 4.05 28.36 47.30
N SER A 707 4.93 27.43 47.69
CA SER A 707 6.32 27.33 47.24
C SER A 707 6.49 27.39 45.71
N ASN A 708 5.52 26.93 44.92
CA ASN A 708 5.59 26.95 43.45
C ASN A 708 5.46 28.37 42.85
N GLN A 709 5.00 29.37 43.63
CA GLN A 709 4.87 30.77 43.20
C GLN A 709 6.15 31.60 43.41
N LEU A 710 7.19 31.03 44.05
CA LEU A 710 8.45 31.72 44.35
C LEU A 710 9.14 32.28 43.09
N LEU A 711 9.26 31.45 42.04
CA LEU A 711 9.93 31.85 40.80
C LEU A 711 9.16 32.96 40.05
N PRO A 712 7.83 32.84 39.82
CA PRO A 712 7.05 33.93 39.23
C PRO A 712 7.17 35.27 39.98
N ILE A 713 7.23 35.25 41.31
CA ILE A 713 7.38 36.47 42.12
C ILE A 713 8.80 37.04 41.99
N PHE A 714 9.82 36.19 42.02
CA PHE A 714 11.20 36.60 41.75
C PHE A 714 11.32 37.30 40.39
N VAL A 715 10.64 36.78 39.36
CA VAL A 715 10.59 37.42 38.05
C VAL A 715 9.95 38.80 38.10
N MET A 716 8.88 38.99 38.87
CA MET A 716 8.25 40.30 39.03
C MET A 716 9.12 41.29 39.80
N ASP A 717 9.81 40.85 40.86
CA ASP A 717 10.73 41.70 41.62
C ASP A 717 11.93 42.16 40.78
N VAL A 718 12.41 41.29 39.88
CA VAL A 718 13.67 41.49 39.14
C VAL A 718 13.45 42.12 37.77
N LEU A 719 12.34 41.83 37.09
CA LEU A 719 12.02 42.29 35.73
C LEU A 719 10.79 43.21 35.66
N GLY A 720 10.10 43.48 36.79
CA GLY A 720 8.86 44.25 36.80
C GLY A 720 8.98 45.70 36.34
N ASP A 721 10.18 46.28 36.44
CA ASP A 721 10.51 47.62 35.94
C ASP A 721 10.63 47.69 34.41
N MET A 722 10.83 46.54 33.75
CA MET A 722 11.02 46.42 32.31
C MET A 722 9.74 45.93 31.63
N THR A 723 9.00 46.84 31.00
CA THR A 723 7.74 46.51 30.31
C THR A 723 7.95 45.44 29.23
N GLY A 724 7.14 44.38 29.27
CA GLY A 724 7.14 43.28 28.29
C GLY A 724 7.98 42.05 28.66
N LEU A 725 9.08 42.17 29.42
CA LEU A 725 9.94 41.03 29.77
C LEU A 725 9.29 40.02 30.75
N PRO A 726 8.55 40.43 31.80
CA PRO A 726 7.78 39.49 32.60
C PRO A 726 6.74 38.73 31.77
N GLY A 727 6.10 39.40 30.82
CA GLY A 727 5.17 38.78 29.86
C GLY A 727 5.85 37.75 28.97
N LEU A 728 7.09 38.00 28.54
CA LEU A 728 7.90 37.06 27.78
C LEU A 728 8.24 35.80 28.59
N PHE A 729 8.56 35.95 29.89
CA PHE A 729 8.76 34.82 30.79
C PHE A 729 7.48 33.98 30.96
N VAL A 730 6.35 34.63 31.21
CA VAL A 730 5.05 33.95 31.33
C VAL A 730 4.69 33.23 30.02
N ALA A 731 4.93 33.85 28.86
CA ALA A 731 4.76 33.20 27.56
C ALA A 731 5.68 31.97 27.39
N GLY A 732 6.91 32.03 27.90
CA GLY A 732 7.84 30.89 27.94
C GLY A 732 7.35 29.74 28.82
N LEU A 733 6.79 30.03 30.00
CA LEU A 733 6.17 29.04 30.90
C LEU A 733 4.97 28.35 30.23
N PHE A 734 4.06 29.13 29.63
CA PHE A 734 2.94 28.57 28.88
C PHE A 734 3.40 27.76 27.67
N SER A 735 4.46 28.20 26.98
CA SER A 735 5.04 27.46 25.85
C SER A 735 5.48 26.06 26.26
N GLY A 736 6.16 25.91 27.40
CA GLY A 736 6.54 24.60 27.96
C GLY A 736 5.33 23.71 28.29
N ALA A 737 4.33 24.26 28.97
CA ALA A 737 3.13 23.50 29.35
C ALA A 737 2.26 23.09 28.14
N LEU A 738 2.03 24.02 27.21
CA LEU A 738 1.25 23.78 25.99
C LEU A 738 1.90 22.72 25.11
N SER A 739 3.23 22.72 24.96
CA SER A 739 3.96 21.69 24.19
C SER A 739 3.72 20.28 24.76
N THR A 740 3.63 20.18 26.09
CA THR A 740 3.43 18.92 26.80
C THR A 740 2.00 18.43 26.68
N ILE A 741 1.02 19.30 26.94
CA ILE A 741 -0.40 18.96 26.89
C ILE A 741 -0.83 18.61 25.47
N SER A 742 -0.39 19.37 24.46
CA SER A 742 -0.75 19.08 23.08
C SER A 742 -0.16 17.78 22.56
N SER A 743 1.08 17.47 22.95
CA SER A 743 1.71 16.18 22.63
C SER A 743 0.99 15.02 23.32
N GLY A 744 0.61 15.15 24.59
CA GLY A 744 -0.13 14.12 25.32
C GLY A 744 -1.53 13.87 24.76
N LEU A 745 -2.32 14.93 24.53
CA LEU A 745 -3.68 14.83 23.96
C LEU A 745 -3.68 14.19 22.57
N ASN A 746 -2.73 14.56 21.70
CA ASN A 746 -2.60 13.94 20.38
C ASN A 746 -2.18 12.46 20.47
N SER A 747 -1.29 12.13 21.41
CA SER A 747 -0.80 10.75 21.59
C SER A 747 -1.89 9.81 22.08
N ILE A 748 -2.68 10.24 23.07
CA ILE A 748 -3.80 9.46 23.61
C ILE A 748 -4.89 9.29 22.56
N SER A 749 -5.21 10.35 21.83
CA SER A 749 -6.24 10.30 20.78
C SER A 749 -5.83 9.39 19.63
N ALA A 750 -4.54 9.35 19.29
CA ALA A 750 -4.00 8.44 18.28
C ALA A 750 -3.97 6.98 18.76
N ALA A 751 -3.55 6.75 20.01
CA ALA A 751 -3.54 5.41 20.61
C ALA A 751 -4.94 4.79 20.61
N ILE A 752 -5.97 5.50 21.11
CA ILE A 752 -7.34 4.95 21.11
C ILE A 752 -7.88 4.73 19.70
N LEU A 753 -7.55 5.61 18.75
CA LEU A 753 -8.01 5.45 17.38
C LEU A 753 -7.47 4.17 16.75
N GLU A 754 -6.17 3.90 16.89
CA GLU A 754 -5.52 2.73 16.30
C GLU A 754 -5.77 1.44 17.10
N ASP A 755 -5.59 1.50 18.42
CA ASP A 755 -5.58 0.32 19.28
C ASP A 755 -7.00 -0.13 19.66
N CYS A 756 -7.95 0.80 19.83
CA CYS A 756 -9.34 0.46 20.17
C CYS A 756 -10.28 0.52 18.96
N ILE A 757 -10.34 1.67 18.28
CA ILE A 757 -11.41 1.96 17.31
C ILE A 757 -11.20 1.20 15.99
N HIS A 758 -10.00 1.26 15.42
CA HIS A 758 -9.67 0.49 14.22
C HIS A 758 -9.70 -1.02 14.45
N SER A 759 -9.42 -1.44 15.68
CA SER A 759 -9.47 -2.83 16.13
C SER A 759 -10.90 -3.38 16.13
N TYR A 760 -11.88 -2.61 16.63
CA TYR A 760 -13.27 -3.05 16.77
C TYR A 760 -14.13 -2.85 15.51
N LEU A 761 -13.91 -1.75 14.77
CA LEU A 761 -14.70 -1.39 13.57
C LEU A 761 -14.07 -1.89 12.25
N GLY A 762 -12.89 -2.50 12.32
CA GLY A 762 -12.11 -2.95 11.16
C GLY A 762 -11.41 -1.81 10.41
N LYS A 763 -10.39 -2.15 9.59
CA LYS A 763 -9.57 -1.21 8.79
C LYS A 763 -10.34 -0.41 7.71
N SER A 764 -11.67 -0.46 7.71
CA SER A 764 -12.55 0.16 6.72
C SER A 764 -13.06 1.55 7.12
N LEU A 765 -12.60 2.15 8.23
CA LEU A 765 -13.00 3.51 8.59
C LEU A 765 -12.50 4.50 7.53
N ARG A 766 -13.43 5.20 6.88
CA ARG A 766 -13.13 6.29 5.94
C ARG A 766 -12.24 7.31 6.64
N GLU A 767 -11.13 7.72 6.02
CA GLU A 767 -10.14 8.65 6.61
C GLU A 767 -10.77 9.92 7.20
N LYS A 768 -11.83 10.45 6.57
CA LYS A 768 -12.59 11.60 7.10
C LYS A 768 -13.25 11.32 8.46
N LYS A 769 -13.81 10.12 8.65
CA LYS A 769 -14.43 9.70 9.91
C LYS A 769 -13.37 9.42 10.97
N ALA A 770 -12.27 8.73 10.61
CA ALA A 770 -11.15 8.48 11.53
C ALA A 770 -10.54 9.78 12.05
N ARG A 771 -10.35 10.78 11.16
CA ARG A 771 -9.94 12.12 11.56
C ARG A 771 -10.94 12.76 12.51
N LEU A 772 -12.22 12.83 12.16
CA LEU A 772 -13.25 13.43 13.03
C LEU A 772 -13.30 12.78 14.42
N ILE A 773 -13.22 11.45 14.48
CA ILE A 773 -13.18 10.68 15.72
C ILE A 773 -11.94 11.06 16.55
N SER A 774 -10.76 11.14 15.94
CA SER A 774 -9.54 11.57 16.62
C SER A 774 -9.63 12.98 17.20
N GLN A 775 -10.28 13.90 16.47
CA GLN A 775 -10.50 15.28 16.94
C GLN A 775 -11.48 15.33 18.13
N ILE A 776 -12.56 14.55 18.07
CA ILE A 776 -13.54 14.44 19.17
C ILE A 776 -12.87 13.83 20.41
N LEU A 777 -12.06 12.78 20.24
CA LEU A 777 -11.29 12.19 21.34
C LEU A 777 -10.35 13.21 21.98
N ALA A 778 -9.63 14.00 21.19
CA ALA A 778 -8.76 15.05 21.72
C ALA A 778 -9.54 16.08 22.55
N MET A 779 -10.75 16.46 22.11
CA MET A 779 -11.63 17.36 22.85
C MET A 779 -12.12 16.75 24.17
N ILE A 780 -12.51 15.47 24.16
CA ILE A 780 -12.96 14.74 25.35
C ILE A 780 -11.82 14.65 26.37
N PHE A 781 -10.62 14.24 25.95
CA PHE A 781 -9.47 14.15 26.86
C PHE A 781 -9.02 15.52 27.37
N GLY A 782 -9.15 16.58 26.57
CA GLY A 782 -8.90 17.94 27.03
C GLY A 782 -9.88 18.38 28.11
N ALA A 783 -11.18 18.06 27.97
CA ALA A 783 -12.18 18.32 29.00
C ALA A 783 -11.92 17.53 30.29
N ILE A 784 -11.55 16.25 30.19
CA ILE A 784 -11.22 15.45 31.38
C ILE A 784 -9.93 15.97 32.05
N CYS A 785 -8.93 16.39 31.26
CA CYS A 785 -7.70 17.01 31.77
C CYS A 785 -8.02 18.29 32.59
N LEU A 786 -8.94 19.13 32.10
CA LEU A 786 -9.42 20.31 32.83
C LEU A 786 -10.04 19.92 34.19
N CYS A 787 -10.89 18.88 34.22
CA CYS A 787 -11.46 18.39 35.49
C CYS A 787 -10.40 17.83 36.43
N LEU A 788 -9.45 17.04 35.92
CA LEU A 788 -8.36 16.44 36.70
C LEU A 788 -7.39 17.48 37.26
N THR A 789 -7.29 18.66 36.65
CA THR A 789 -6.47 19.77 37.17
C THR A 789 -6.89 20.17 38.58
N TYR A 790 -8.17 19.99 38.95
CA TYR A 790 -8.62 20.20 40.33
C TYR A 790 -7.95 19.24 41.30
N VAL A 791 -7.88 17.95 40.95
CA VAL A 791 -7.17 16.94 41.76
C VAL A 791 -5.68 17.26 41.83
N ALA A 792 -5.09 17.74 40.73
CA ALA A 792 -3.69 18.16 40.71
C ALA A 792 -3.40 19.34 41.66
N SER A 793 -4.36 20.26 41.86
CA SER A 793 -4.23 21.39 42.80
C SER A 793 -4.18 20.97 44.27
N LEU A 794 -4.61 19.74 44.59
CA LEU A 794 -4.54 19.18 45.94
C LEU A 794 -3.20 18.51 46.23
N LEU A 795 -2.37 18.29 45.20
CA LEU A 795 -1.04 17.73 45.34
C LEU A 795 -0.08 18.84 45.77
N GLY A 796 0.86 18.53 46.67
CA GLY A 796 1.80 19.49 47.24
C GLY A 796 2.83 20.04 46.24
N SER A 797 4.12 19.73 46.41
CA SER A 797 5.13 20.17 45.42
C SER A 797 4.84 19.53 44.06
N ILE A 798 4.60 20.36 43.03
CA ILE A 798 4.25 19.91 41.67
C ILE A 798 5.36 19.03 41.10
N LEU A 799 6.63 19.39 41.32
CA LEU A 799 7.79 18.63 40.85
C LEU A 799 7.85 17.23 41.49
N GLN A 800 7.66 17.15 42.81
CA GLN A 800 7.62 15.87 43.52
C GLN A 800 6.42 15.03 43.10
N ALA A 801 5.25 15.64 42.93
CA ALA A 801 4.05 14.97 42.45
C ALA A 801 4.26 14.39 41.04
N ALA A 802 4.85 15.15 40.12
CA ALA A 802 5.15 14.69 38.77
C ALA A 802 6.15 13.53 38.75
N LEU A 803 7.28 13.63 39.48
CA LEU A 803 8.29 12.57 39.53
C LEU A 803 7.78 11.31 40.23
N SER A 804 7.00 11.44 41.30
CA SER A 804 6.37 10.29 41.96
C SER A 804 5.32 9.62 41.09
N LEU A 805 4.53 10.37 40.31
CA LEU A 805 3.57 9.82 39.33
C LEU A 805 4.28 9.03 38.23
N TYR A 806 5.37 9.57 37.67
CA TYR A 806 6.22 8.83 36.72
C TYR A 806 6.88 7.61 37.36
N GLY A 807 7.22 7.69 38.64
CA GLY A 807 7.69 6.57 39.45
C GLY A 807 6.67 5.43 39.53
N MET A 808 5.55 5.71 40.17
CA MET A 808 4.50 4.74 40.54
C MET A 808 3.81 4.14 39.32
N ILE A 809 3.59 4.95 38.27
CA ILE A 809 2.85 4.51 37.07
C ILE A 809 3.79 4.26 35.88
N GLY A 810 4.90 4.98 35.74
CA GLY A 810 5.86 4.70 34.66
C GLY A 810 6.70 3.44 34.91
N GLY A 811 7.00 3.13 36.17
CA GLY A 811 7.82 1.99 36.57
C GLY A 811 7.23 0.61 36.22
N PRO A 812 5.95 0.30 36.55
CA PRO A 812 5.33 -0.96 36.19
C PRO A 812 5.29 -1.19 34.67
N LEU A 813 5.03 -0.14 33.87
CA LEU A 813 5.03 -0.24 32.41
C LEU A 813 6.42 -0.54 31.85
N LEU A 814 7.45 0.10 32.40
CA LEU A 814 8.83 -0.22 32.06
C LEU A 814 9.17 -1.67 32.43
N GLY A 815 8.67 -2.16 33.57
CA GLY A 815 8.75 -3.56 33.98
C GLY A 815 8.10 -4.50 32.98
N LEU A 816 6.89 -4.20 32.50
CA LEU A 816 6.18 -4.99 31.50
C LEU A 816 6.97 -5.12 30.19
N PHE A 817 7.47 -4.00 29.67
CA PHE A 817 8.29 -4.01 28.46
C PHE A 817 9.62 -4.73 28.65
N SER A 818 10.28 -4.52 29.79
CA SER A 818 11.55 -5.19 30.13
C SER A 818 11.35 -6.70 30.27
N LEU A 819 10.23 -7.13 30.88
CA LEU A 819 9.85 -8.52 31.00
C LEU A 819 9.72 -9.18 29.61
N GLY A 820 8.99 -8.54 28.69
CA GLY A 820 8.81 -9.05 27.32
C GLY A 820 10.07 -9.00 26.44
N MET A 821 10.93 -7.98 26.61
CA MET A 821 12.14 -7.83 25.79
C MET A 821 13.29 -8.73 26.23
N PHE A 822 13.42 -9.01 27.53
CA PHE A 822 14.61 -9.69 28.07
C PHE A 822 14.34 -11.11 28.54
N PHE A 823 13.08 -11.48 28.86
CA PHE A 823 12.76 -12.78 29.43
C PHE A 823 11.86 -13.60 28.48
N PRO A 824 12.40 -14.59 27.76
CA PRO A 824 11.63 -15.38 26.81
C PRO A 824 10.55 -16.26 27.44
N TRP A 825 10.65 -16.55 28.74
CA TRP A 825 9.71 -17.43 29.44
C TRP A 825 8.42 -16.72 29.87
N ALA A 826 8.38 -15.40 29.75
CA ALA A 826 7.23 -14.61 30.16
C ALA A 826 6.03 -14.89 29.25
N ASN A 827 4.88 -15.20 29.86
CA ASN A 827 3.61 -15.38 29.15
C ASN A 827 2.69 -14.16 29.37
N SER A 828 1.58 -14.09 28.64
CA SER A 828 0.65 -12.95 28.69
C SER A 828 0.00 -12.76 30.07
N ILE A 829 -0.33 -13.86 30.77
CA ILE A 829 -0.96 -13.84 32.09
C ILE A 829 0.02 -13.34 33.16
N GLY A 830 1.26 -13.80 33.14
CA GLY A 830 2.33 -13.34 34.00
C GLY A 830 2.69 -11.89 33.73
N ALA A 831 2.75 -11.48 32.45
CA ALA A 831 2.98 -10.09 32.08
C ALA A 831 1.91 -9.13 32.66
N LEU A 832 0.62 -9.46 32.53
CA LEU A 832 -0.47 -8.67 33.13
C LEU A 832 -0.44 -8.70 34.66
N SER A 833 -0.22 -9.88 35.26
CA SER A 833 -0.16 -10.02 36.72
C SER A 833 1.01 -9.23 37.31
N GLY A 834 2.16 -9.21 36.62
CA GLY A 834 3.31 -8.37 36.98
C GLY A 834 3.01 -6.88 36.92
N LEU A 835 2.34 -6.43 35.85
CA LEU A 835 1.93 -5.03 35.69
C LEU A 835 1.02 -4.57 36.85
N PHE A 836 -0.08 -5.29 37.09
CA PHE A 836 -1.05 -4.93 38.12
C PHE A 836 -0.52 -5.13 39.53
N GLY A 837 0.22 -6.22 39.79
CA GLY A 837 0.83 -6.47 41.09
C GLY A 837 1.86 -5.40 41.48
N SER A 838 2.70 -4.99 40.53
CA SER A 838 3.65 -3.90 40.74
C SER A 838 2.96 -2.55 40.94
N LEU A 839 1.88 -2.28 40.20
CA LEU A 839 1.10 -1.06 40.36
C LEU A 839 0.49 -0.95 41.75
N ILE A 840 -0.19 -2.00 42.22
CA ILE A 840 -0.81 -2.03 43.56
C ILE A 840 0.26 -1.82 44.62
N PHE A 841 1.41 -2.49 44.49
CA PHE A 841 2.52 -2.37 45.41
C PHE A 841 3.10 -0.94 45.46
N MET A 842 3.27 -0.28 44.30
CA MET A 842 3.75 1.10 44.26
C MET A 842 2.74 2.12 44.72
N PHE A 843 1.45 1.94 44.42
CA PHE A 843 0.40 2.81 44.95
C PHE A 843 0.30 2.69 46.47
N TRP A 844 0.45 1.48 47.02
CA TRP A 844 0.54 1.28 48.47
C TRP A 844 1.67 2.13 49.07
N ILE A 845 2.89 2.00 48.54
CA ILE A 845 4.06 2.74 49.03
C ILE A 845 3.87 4.25 48.87
N GLY A 846 3.41 4.69 47.69
CA GLY A 846 3.25 6.11 47.37
C GLY A 846 2.19 6.82 48.20
N VAL A 847 1.03 6.16 48.41
CA VAL A 847 -0.03 6.69 49.27
C VAL A 847 0.40 6.68 50.74
N GLY A 848 1.06 5.60 51.20
CA GLY A 848 1.62 5.55 52.56
C GLY A 848 2.64 6.66 52.82
N ALA A 849 3.53 6.94 51.86
CA ALA A 849 4.49 8.04 51.94
C ALA A 849 3.84 9.44 51.91
N ALA A 850 2.68 9.58 51.26
CA ALA A 850 1.91 10.84 51.26
C ALA A 850 1.20 11.09 52.59
N ILE A 851 0.79 10.03 53.30
CA ILE A 851 0.14 10.09 54.61
C ILE A 851 1.17 10.37 55.72
N GLU A 852 2.30 9.64 55.75
CA GLU A 852 3.32 9.78 56.79
C GLU A 852 4.17 11.06 56.65
N LYS A 853 4.11 11.78 55.51
CA LYS A 853 4.80 13.05 55.23
C LYS A 853 6.24 13.10 55.81
N PRO A 854 7.18 12.28 55.31
CA PRO A 854 8.51 12.17 55.89
C PRO A 854 9.27 13.50 55.92
N PRO A 855 10.18 13.68 56.88
CA PRO A 855 10.70 14.98 57.28
C PRO A 855 11.40 15.70 56.12
N GLN A 856 10.88 16.88 55.78
CA GLN A 856 11.57 17.80 54.88
C GLN A 856 12.63 18.56 55.67
N THR A 857 13.86 18.61 55.15
CA THR A 857 14.91 19.51 55.66
C THR A 857 14.49 20.96 55.41
N LYS A 858 13.81 21.56 56.39
CA LYS A 858 13.54 23.01 56.39
C LYS A 858 14.86 23.73 56.66
N ALA A 859 15.34 24.50 55.69
CA ALA A 859 16.40 25.47 55.96
C ALA A 859 15.83 26.56 56.90
N LEU A 860 16.46 26.81 58.04
CA LEU A 860 16.13 27.97 58.88
C LEU A 860 16.44 29.25 58.11
N ARG A 861 15.51 30.21 58.09
CA ARG A 861 15.78 31.62 57.69
C ARG A 861 14.81 32.60 58.37
N CYS A 862 15.34 33.80 58.58
CA CYS A 862 14.81 34.98 59.28
C CYS A 862 13.63 35.66 58.57
N ILE A 863 12.90 36.49 59.35
CA ILE A 863 11.79 37.37 58.89
C ILE A 863 12.23 38.85 58.88
N SER A 864 13.47 39.17 59.27
CA SER A 864 13.94 40.56 59.37
C SER A 864 14.25 41.18 58.00
N ASN A 865 13.67 42.36 57.71
CA ASN A 865 13.91 43.18 56.50
C ASN A 865 13.39 42.60 55.17
N CYS A 866 12.13 42.16 55.11
CA CYS A 866 11.44 41.88 53.85
C CYS A 866 10.96 43.16 53.15
N ASN A 867 11.59 43.55 52.04
CA ASN A 867 11.11 44.60 51.14
C ASN A 867 10.84 44.00 49.75
N ILE A 868 9.62 43.48 49.54
CA ILE A 868 9.20 42.81 48.29
C ILE A 868 8.38 43.83 47.49
N THR A 869 8.85 44.17 46.28
CA THR A 869 8.26 45.21 45.43
C THR A 869 7.09 44.70 44.58
N ALA A 870 6.95 43.39 44.41
CA ALA A 870 5.87 42.78 43.62
C ALA A 870 4.43 43.03 44.14
N PHE A 871 4.26 43.47 45.40
CA PHE A 871 2.94 43.69 46.03
C PHE A 871 2.79 45.11 46.58
N ASP A 872 3.11 46.12 45.79
CA ASP A 872 2.98 47.52 46.18
C ASP A 872 1.49 47.95 46.15
N ASN A 873 0.73 47.57 47.20
CA ASN A 873 -0.57 48.17 47.62
C ASN A 873 -1.24 47.51 48.85
N GLN A 874 -0.58 46.61 49.59
CA GLN A 874 -1.10 46.14 50.89
C GLN A 874 -0.26 46.66 52.04
N THR A 875 -0.90 47.36 52.97
CA THR A 875 -0.29 47.92 54.17
C THR A 875 0.42 46.84 54.99
N LEU A 876 1.74 46.94 55.06
CA LEU A 876 2.63 46.12 55.89
C LEU A 876 2.26 46.26 57.37
N THR A 877 1.56 45.27 57.91
CA THR A 877 1.55 45.01 59.35
C THR A 877 2.29 43.70 59.61
N ALA A 878 3.58 43.65 59.28
CA ALA A 878 4.44 42.54 59.68
C ALA A 878 4.74 42.68 61.18
N LEU A 879 3.86 42.10 62.00
CA LEU A 879 4.11 41.91 63.43
C LEU A 879 5.44 41.19 63.62
N TYR A 880 6.35 41.83 64.36
CA TYR A 880 7.54 41.22 64.94
C TYR A 880 7.13 39.93 65.67
N SER A 881 7.43 38.77 65.11
CA SER A 881 7.47 37.52 65.86
C SER A 881 8.94 37.20 66.16
N PRO A 882 9.32 37.06 67.45
CA PRO A 882 10.62 36.49 67.79
C PRO A 882 10.69 35.05 67.29
N TRP A 883 11.92 34.58 67.09
CA TRP A 883 12.30 33.23 66.70
C TRP A 883 11.45 32.16 67.40
N LYS A 884 10.52 31.53 66.67
CA LYS A 884 9.99 30.23 67.07
C LYS A 884 10.92 29.16 66.51
N VAL A 885 11.71 28.56 67.39
CA VAL A 885 12.36 27.27 67.15
C VAL A 885 11.28 26.30 66.70
N ALA A 886 11.54 25.58 65.60
CA ALA A 886 10.60 24.59 65.08
C ALA A 886 10.26 23.59 66.18
N GLU A 887 8.96 23.35 66.41
CA GLU A 887 8.50 22.28 67.30
C GLU A 887 9.10 20.93 66.87
N PRO A 888 9.60 20.11 67.81
CA PRO A 888 10.07 18.78 67.50
C PRO A 888 8.92 17.93 66.98
N TYR A 889 9.09 17.36 65.78
CA TYR A 889 8.10 16.52 65.13
C TYR A 889 7.91 15.21 65.91
N ASP A 890 6.68 14.68 65.87
CA ASP A 890 6.25 13.42 66.50
C ASP A 890 7.23 12.27 66.23
N THR A 891 7.52 11.52 67.29
CA THR A 891 8.56 10.48 67.39
C THR A 891 8.03 9.07 67.11
N SER A 892 7.08 8.92 66.19
CA SER A 892 6.83 7.61 65.58
C SER A 892 7.86 7.41 64.46
N PRO A 893 8.76 6.41 64.54
CA PRO A 893 9.65 6.11 63.42
C PRO A 893 8.75 5.77 62.22
N PRO A 894 8.75 6.56 61.13
CA PRO A 894 8.00 6.20 59.94
C PRO A 894 8.48 4.82 59.49
N ASN A 895 7.56 3.98 59.02
CA ASN A 895 7.97 2.67 58.52
C ASN A 895 9.02 2.89 57.42
N GLN A 896 10.18 2.21 57.51
CA GLN A 896 11.31 2.40 56.58
C GLN A 896 10.91 2.23 55.10
N LEU A 897 9.80 1.55 54.82
CA LEU A 897 9.23 1.40 53.48
C LEU A 897 8.62 2.70 52.93
N TYR A 898 7.99 3.53 53.77
CA TYR A 898 7.36 4.80 53.35
C TYR A 898 8.34 5.97 53.31
N THR A 899 9.54 5.83 53.90
CA THR A 899 10.63 6.80 53.77
C THR A 899 11.36 6.71 52.43
N LEU A 900 11.10 5.67 51.62
CA LEU A 900 11.72 5.47 50.32
C LEU A 900 11.62 6.73 49.44
N SER A 901 12.74 7.17 48.87
CA SER A 901 12.73 8.30 47.94
C SER A 901 11.88 7.99 46.70
N TYR A 902 11.07 8.96 46.28
CA TYR A 902 10.25 8.87 45.07
C TYR A 902 11.08 8.67 43.79
N LEU A 903 12.39 8.97 43.85
CA LEU A 903 13.34 8.69 42.75
C LEU A 903 13.58 7.18 42.54
N TRP A 904 13.38 6.36 43.58
CA TRP A 904 13.53 4.89 43.50
C TRP A 904 12.25 4.17 43.08
N TYR A 905 11.12 4.86 42.97
CA TYR A 905 9.83 4.26 42.64
C TYR A 905 9.87 3.53 41.29
N SER A 906 10.45 4.14 40.25
CA SER A 906 10.54 3.49 38.93
C SER A 906 11.33 2.18 38.97
N ALA A 907 12.47 2.17 39.68
CA ALA A 907 13.36 1.00 39.77
C ALA A 907 12.71 -0.14 40.58
N THR A 908 12.12 0.20 41.72
CA THR A 908 11.43 -0.77 42.59
C THR A 908 10.19 -1.35 41.92
N ALA A 909 9.43 -0.54 41.19
CA ALA A 909 8.28 -1.01 40.40
C ALA A 909 8.69 -1.95 39.26
N LEU A 910 9.76 -1.64 38.55
CA LEU A 910 10.31 -2.52 37.51
C LEU A 910 10.67 -3.88 38.11
N ALA A 911 11.42 -3.88 39.22
CA ALA A 911 11.82 -5.11 39.91
C ALA A 911 10.60 -5.93 40.35
N ALA A 912 9.63 -5.30 41.00
CA ALA A 912 8.39 -5.96 41.42
C ALA A 912 7.63 -6.56 40.23
N CYS A 913 7.51 -5.83 39.12
CA CYS A 913 6.81 -6.29 37.92
C CYS A 913 7.48 -7.52 37.31
N VAL A 914 8.82 -7.51 37.19
CA VAL A 914 9.57 -8.63 36.63
C VAL A 914 9.49 -9.86 37.54
N ILE A 915 9.64 -9.69 38.86
CA ILE A 915 9.58 -10.78 39.83
C ILE A 915 8.20 -11.45 39.81
N ILE A 916 7.13 -10.66 40.00
CA ILE A 916 5.76 -11.17 40.00
C ILE A 916 5.43 -11.81 38.64
N GLY A 917 5.81 -11.15 37.55
CA GLY A 917 5.50 -11.62 36.21
C GLY A 917 6.20 -12.93 35.84
N LEU A 918 7.46 -13.13 36.26
CA LEU A 918 8.17 -14.39 36.07
C LEU A 918 7.57 -15.51 36.91
N ILE A 919 7.31 -15.28 38.20
CA ILE A 919 6.71 -16.28 39.09
C ILE A 919 5.38 -16.77 38.52
N VAL A 920 4.49 -15.85 38.15
CA VAL A 920 3.19 -16.21 37.57
C VAL A 920 3.35 -16.89 36.21
N SER A 921 4.31 -16.46 35.38
CA SER A 921 4.58 -17.11 34.08
C SER A 921 5.03 -18.57 34.24
N PHE A 922 5.84 -18.87 35.25
CA PHE A 922 6.24 -20.26 35.55
C PHE A 922 5.08 -21.10 36.10
N ILE A 923 4.22 -20.52 36.94
CA ILE A 923 3.05 -21.20 37.52
C ILE A 923 1.98 -21.49 36.45
N THR A 924 1.74 -20.55 35.53
CA THR A 924 0.63 -20.62 34.55
C THR A 924 1.02 -21.29 33.22
N GLY A 925 2.27 -21.74 33.09
CA GLY A 925 2.82 -22.35 31.88
C GLY A 925 3.74 -21.40 31.13
N HIS A 926 5.05 -21.63 31.26
CA HIS A 926 6.06 -20.77 30.64
C HIS A 926 6.05 -20.87 29.12
N GLN A 927 6.33 -19.75 28.45
CA GLN A 927 6.45 -19.72 27.00
C GLN A 927 7.76 -20.41 26.59
N LYS A 928 7.71 -21.27 25.56
CA LYS A 928 8.93 -21.93 25.04
C LYS A 928 9.73 -20.93 24.19
N PRO A 929 11.03 -20.72 24.45
CA PRO A 929 11.86 -19.78 23.69
C PRO A 929 11.92 -20.03 22.18
N LYS A 930 11.68 -21.28 21.74
CA LYS A 930 11.70 -21.68 20.31
C LYS A 930 10.53 -21.12 19.50
N ASP A 931 9.40 -20.82 20.14
CA ASP A 931 8.16 -20.39 19.47
C ASP A 931 8.07 -18.85 19.33
N ILE A 932 9.10 -18.14 19.82
CA ILE A 932 9.10 -16.68 19.91
C ILE A 932 9.88 -16.09 18.73
N ASP A 933 9.30 -15.07 18.09
CA ASP A 933 10.01 -14.33 17.05
C ASP A 933 11.29 -13.71 17.65
N PRO A 934 12.49 -14.09 17.16
CA PRO A 934 13.75 -13.58 17.68
C PRO A 934 13.80 -12.06 17.70
N ARG A 935 13.08 -11.35 16.82
CA ARG A 935 13.07 -9.87 16.72
C ARG A 935 12.51 -9.16 17.93
N LEU A 936 11.63 -9.81 18.69
CA LEU A 936 10.96 -9.22 19.86
C LEU A 936 11.84 -9.25 21.11
N ILE A 937 12.85 -10.12 21.13
CA ILE A 937 13.75 -10.31 22.27
C ILE A 937 15.10 -9.68 21.99
N VAL A 938 15.61 -8.92 22.96
CA VAL A 938 16.91 -8.28 22.89
C VAL A 938 17.92 -9.17 23.63
N PRO A 939 18.98 -9.67 22.94
CA PRO A 939 20.04 -10.40 23.61
C PRO A 939 20.91 -9.42 24.42
N LEU A 940 20.54 -9.21 25.69
CA LEU A 940 21.19 -8.26 26.58
C LEU A 940 22.72 -8.44 26.62
N CYS A 941 23.18 -9.69 26.67
CA CYS A 941 24.61 -10.03 26.67
C CYS A 941 25.33 -9.64 25.39
N ASP A 942 24.68 -9.73 24.22
CA ASP A 942 25.29 -9.34 22.94
C ASP A 942 25.37 -7.81 22.78
N VAL A 943 24.47 -7.07 23.44
CA VAL A 943 24.42 -5.61 23.41
C VAL A 943 25.42 -5.00 24.39
N ILE A 944 25.54 -5.58 25.59
CA ILE A 944 26.46 -5.11 26.64
C ILE A 944 27.91 -5.48 26.33
N PHE A 945 28.14 -6.64 25.71
CA PHE A 945 29.46 -7.09 25.27
C PHE A 945 29.53 -7.12 23.73
N PRO A 946 29.55 -5.95 23.07
CA PRO A 946 29.70 -5.90 21.62
C PRO A 946 31.12 -6.39 21.29
N PHE A 947 31.22 -7.37 20.38
CA PHE A 947 32.44 -8.02 19.85
C PHE A 947 32.98 -9.24 20.62
N ASN A 948 32.86 -10.42 19.98
CA ASN A 948 33.72 -11.62 19.94
C ASN A 948 34.53 -12.12 21.16
N PHE A 949 34.37 -11.57 22.36
CA PHE A 949 35.12 -11.98 23.55
C PHE A 949 34.60 -13.30 24.17
N LEU A 950 33.34 -13.67 23.91
CA LEU A 950 32.75 -14.90 24.42
C LEU A 950 32.68 -15.99 23.33
N PRO A 951 33.24 -17.20 23.58
CA PRO A 951 33.08 -18.37 22.72
C PRO A 951 31.60 -18.72 22.48
N GLU A 952 31.27 -19.26 21.30
CA GLU A 952 29.90 -19.68 20.96
C GLU A 952 29.27 -20.65 21.97
N LYS A 953 30.09 -21.48 22.62
CA LYS A 953 29.66 -22.42 23.68
C LYS A 953 29.09 -21.71 24.90
N ILE A 954 29.55 -20.48 25.20
CA ILE A 954 29.04 -19.64 26.30
C ILE A 954 27.90 -18.73 25.79
N ARG A 955 27.95 -18.32 24.52
CA ARG A 955 26.95 -17.44 23.91
C ARG A 955 25.58 -18.11 23.71
N LYS A 956 25.53 -19.38 23.32
CA LYS A 956 24.28 -20.14 23.10
C LYS A 956 23.40 -20.27 24.36
N PRO A 957 23.92 -20.64 25.55
CA PRO A 957 23.12 -20.64 26.77
C PRO A 957 22.72 -19.23 27.22
N LEU A 958 23.56 -18.22 27.02
CA LEU A 958 23.25 -16.81 27.33
C LEU A 958 22.16 -16.19 26.42
N ARG A 959 21.91 -16.79 25.25
CA ARG A 959 20.80 -16.43 24.34
C ARG A 959 19.51 -17.22 24.61
N PHE A 960 19.48 -18.02 25.68
CA PHE A 960 18.33 -18.87 26.04
C PHE A 960 17.85 -19.78 24.91
N GLY A 961 18.77 -20.19 24.00
CA GLY A 961 18.46 -21.03 22.85
C GLY A 961 17.78 -20.33 21.66
N ILE A 962 17.66 -18.99 21.67
CA ILE A 962 17.08 -18.20 20.56
C ILE A 962 18.16 -17.86 19.54
N ASN A 963 17.94 -18.22 18.26
CA ASN A 963 18.89 -17.87 17.21
C ASN A 963 18.73 -16.39 16.78
N HIS A 964 19.78 -15.60 16.99
CA HIS A 964 19.85 -14.18 16.65
C HIS A 964 20.80 -13.88 15.49
N GLU A 965 21.36 -14.92 14.84
CA GLU A 965 22.23 -14.75 13.67
C GLU A 965 21.45 -14.13 12.50
N GLY A 966 21.98 -13.03 11.94
CA GLY A 966 21.32 -12.20 10.92
C GLY A 966 20.70 -10.88 11.41
N LYS A 967 20.76 -10.56 12.71
CA LYS A 967 20.06 -9.39 13.30
C LYS A 967 20.66 -7.99 13.06
N TYR A 968 21.97 -7.86 12.87
CA TYR A 968 22.65 -6.54 12.83
C TYR A 968 23.22 -6.14 11.47
N ASN A 969 22.90 -6.88 10.41
CA ASN A 969 23.21 -6.47 9.05
C ASN A 969 22.08 -5.57 8.52
N GLN A 970 22.08 -4.29 8.90
CA GLN A 970 21.15 -3.30 8.33
C GLN A 970 21.40 -3.02 6.84
N ASP A 971 22.49 -3.53 6.26
CA ASP A 971 22.75 -3.48 4.82
C ASP A 971 22.60 -4.83 4.09
N ASN A 972 22.39 -5.95 4.80
CA ASN A 972 22.22 -7.29 4.22
C ASN A 972 21.01 -8.05 4.84
N ILE A 973 19.79 -7.61 4.53
CA ILE A 973 18.62 -8.52 4.48
C ILE A 973 18.36 -8.86 3.01
N HIS A 974 19.37 -9.50 2.43
CA HIS A 974 19.36 -10.41 1.32
C HIS A 974 20.47 -11.42 1.64
N ASP A 975 20.10 -12.71 1.62
CA ASP A 975 20.96 -13.91 1.72
C ASP A 975 21.54 -14.21 3.12
N GLY A 976 21.31 -15.34 3.78
CA GLY A 976 20.53 -16.55 3.49
C GLY A 976 20.72 -17.57 4.62
N ALA A 977 19.68 -18.34 4.92
CA ALA A 977 19.81 -19.76 5.26
C ALA A 977 18.92 -20.50 4.24
N PRO A 978 19.52 -21.11 3.21
CA PRO A 978 18.83 -21.85 2.16
C PRO A 978 18.72 -23.34 2.50
N VAL A 979 17.86 -24.05 1.75
CA VAL A 979 18.06 -25.42 1.21
C VAL A 979 16.91 -26.42 1.40
N GLU A 980 16.13 -26.47 2.48
CA GLU A 980 15.27 -27.68 2.67
C GLU A 980 13.93 -27.70 1.91
N PHE A 981 13.27 -26.56 1.65
CA PHE A 981 11.94 -26.60 1.00
C PHE A 981 11.99 -26.59 -0.53
N GLY A 982 13.03 -25.98 -1.09
CA GLY A 982 13.29 -26.01 -2.54
C GLY A 982 13.74 -27.38 -3.01
N ALA A 983 14.50 -28.10 -2.17
CA ALA A 983 14.89 -29.49 -2.41
C ALA A 983 13.68 -30.45 -2.29
N ALA A 984 12.73 -30.21 -1.39
CA ALA A 984 11.50 -31.01 -1.29
C ALA A 984 10.63 -30.87 -2.55
N ILE A 985 10.41 -29.64 -3.03
CA ILE A 985 9.63 -29.39 -4.27
C ILE A 985 10.41 -29.86 -5.51
N LEU A 986 11.73 -29.69 -5.56
CA LEU A 986 12.54 -30.25 -6.64
C LEU A 986 12.55 -31.78 -6.58
N SER A 987 12.57 -32.41 -5.40
CA SER A 987 12.51 -33.86 -5.27
C SER A 987 11.14 -34.42 -5.65
N GLU A 988 10.04 -33.72 -5.35
CA GLU A 988 8.70 -34.10 -5.80
C GLU A 988 8.52 -33.86 -7.31
N ILE A 989 9.08 -32.78 -7.86
CA ILE A 989 9.04 -32.50 -9.29
C ILE A 989 9.94 -33.46 -10.07
N PHE A 990 11.13 -33.82 -9.57
CA PHE A 990 12.00 -34.83 -10.17
C PHE A 990 11.44 -36.24 -9.98
N ALA A 991 10.82 -36.57 -8.85
CA ALA A 991 10.12 -37.84 -8.64
C ALA A 991 8.84 -37.94 -9.49
N ALA A 992 8.14 -36.83 -9.75
CA ALA A 992 7.03 -36.78 -10.70
C ALA A 992 7.53 -36.91 -12.15
N ASN A 993 8.70 -36.36 -12.46
CA ASN A 993 9.36 -36.51 -13.76
C ASN A 993 9.89 -37.94 -13.98
N GLU A 994 10.31 -38.63 -12.93
CA GLU A 994 10.74 -40.04 -12.97
C GLU A 994 9.54 -41.01 -13.04
N ARG A 995 8.41 -40.66 -12.41
CA ARG A 995 7.14 -41.39 -12.56
C ARG A 995 6.52 -41.18 -13.94
N ALA A 996 6.60 -39.97 -14.50
CA ALA A 996 6.11 -39.67 -15.85
C ALA A 996 7.02 -40.24 -16.96
N SER A 997 8.34 -40.26 -16.78
CA SER A 997 9.25 -40.89 -17.73
C SER A 997 9.19 -42.42 -17.70
N LYS A 998 8.93 -43.03 -16.53
CA LYS A 998 8.61 -44.46 -16.40
C LYS A 998 7.25 -44.83 -17.00
N MET A 999 6.28 -43.91 -17.03
CA MET A 999 4.98 -44.12 -17.70
C MET A 999 5.01 -43.92 -19.23
N GLN A 1000 6.03 -43.25 -19.77
CA GLN A 1000 6.20 -43.02 -21.22
C GLN A 1000 7.26 -43.91 -21.88
N CYS A 1001 7.96 -44.77 -21.12
CA CYS A 1001 8.88 -45.78 -21.65
C CYS A 1001 8.28 -47.20 -21.75
N SER A 1002 6.97 -47.38 -21.57
CA SER A 1002 6.31 -48.70 -21.70
C SER A 1002 5.57 -48.93 -23.02
N HIS A 1003 5.73 -48.06 -24.00
CA HIS A 1003 5.18 -48.26 -25.35
C HIS A 1003 6.18 -47.77 -26.42
N GLU A 1004 7.22 -48.56 -26.69
CA GLU A 1004 7.89 -48.71 -27.99
C GLU A 1004 9.13 -49.65 -27.89
N GLY A 1005 9.12 -50.79 -28.59
CA GLY A 1005 10.29 -51.68 -28.82
C GLY A 1005 10.20 -53.09 -28.20
N VAL A 1006 9.51 -54.08 -28.78
CA VAL A 1006 9.94 -55.06 -29.83
C VAL A 1006 10.70 -56.30 -29.29
N ASN A 1007 10.09 -57.47 -29.56
CA ASN A 1007 10.63 -58.84 -29.78
C ASN A 1007 11.83 -59.34 -28.96
N ASN A 1008 11.61 -60.37 -28.13
CA ASN A 1008 12.28 -61.67 -28.23
C ASN A 1008 11.76 -62.69 -27.21
N GLU A 1009 11.94 -63.95 -27.59
CA GLU A 1009 11.40 -65.20 -27.06
C GLU A 1009 11.92 -65.60 -25.65
N ASP A 1010 11.17 -66.56 -25.09
CA ASP A 1010 11.56 -67.60 -24.13
C ASP A 1010 11.59 -67.35 -22.60
N ASN A 1011 10.85 -68.24 -21.95
CA ASN A 1011 11.01 -68.86 -20.63
C ASN A 1011 10.22 -68.35 -19.41
N ALA A 1012 9.38 -69.29 -18.93
CA ALA A 1012 8.96 -69.61 -17.56
C ALA A 1012 8.02 -68.60 -16.85
N ALA A 1013 6.73 -68.88 -16.70
CA ALA A 1013 6.07 -69.88 -15.83
C ALA A 1013 6.08 -69.53 -14.33
N ASN A 1014 4.88 -69.56 -13.73
CA ASN A 1014 4.51 -69.51 -12.30
C ASN A 1014 4.62 -68.11 -11.66
N ASP A 1015 3.62 -67.52 -10.99
CA ASP A 1015 2.51 -68.08 -10.22
C ASP A 1015 1.24 -67.23 -10.36
N ALA A 1016 0.11 -67.92 -10.45
CA ALA A 1016 -1.20 -67.38 -10.16
C ALA A 1016 -1.42 -67.38 -8.64
N ASP A 1017 -2.04 -66.34 -8.10
CA ASP A 1017 -3.02 -66.57 -7.04
C ASP A 1017 -4.09 -65.47 -7.00
N ASP A 1018 -5.31 -65.94 -6.89
CA ASP A 1018 -6.57 -65.23 -7.00
C ASP A 1018 -6.85 -64.36 -5.76
N ARG A 1019 -7.57 -63.25 -5.98
CA ARG A 1019 -8.78 -62.93 -5.20
C ARG A 1019 -9.53 -61.74 -5.79
N TYR A 1020 -10.63 -62.05 -6.46
CA TYR A 1020 -11.76 -61.14 -6.62
C TYR A 1020 -12.44 -60.94 -5.26
N ASP A 1021 -12.97 -59.74 -5.02
CA ASP A 1021 -14.22 -59.66 -4.27
C ASP A 1021 -15.12 -58.54 -4.79
N GLU A 1022 -16.39 -58.85 -4.63
CA GLU A 1022 -17.60 -58.37 -5.27
C GLU A 1022 -17.94 -56.94 -4.87
N ASN A 1023 -18.13 -56.05 -5.85
CA ASN A 1023 -19.12 -54.94 -5.85
C ASN A 1023 -18.87 -54.01 -7.05
N GLY A 1024 -18.96 -54.57 -8.26
CA GLY A 1024 -18.76 -53.86 -9.52
C GLY A 1024 -19.46 -52.50 -9.59
N LYS A 1025 -18.68 -51.43 -9.38
CA LYS A 1025 -19.00 -50.06 -9.76
C LYS A 1025 -17.72 -49.30 -10.12
N ILE A 1026 -17.54 -49.14 -11.42
CA ILE A 1026 -16.62 -48.16 -12.02
C ILE A 1026 -17.37 -46.82 -12.03
N GLU A 1027 -17.00 -45.89 -11.15
CA GLU A 1027 -17.33 -44.48 -11.32
C GLU A 1027 -16.12 -43.73 -11.86
N THR A 1028 -16.09 -43.61 -13.19
CA THR A 1028 -15.46 -42.49 -13.90
C THR A 1028 -16.30 -41.23 -13.68
N LYS A 1029 -15.70 -40.12 -13.22
CA LYS A 1029 -16.25 -38.77 -13.46
C LYS A 1029 -15.16 -37.68 -13.34
N PHE A 1030 -14.86 -37.13 -14.52
CA PHE A 1030 -14.51 -35.75 -14.89
C PHE A 1030 -13.76 -34.83 -13.92
#